data_AF-A0A0M3JUK7-F1
#
_entry.id   AF-A0A0M3JUK7-F1
#
_cell.length_a   1.000
_cell.length_b   1.000
_cell.length_c   1.000
_cell.angle_alpha   90.00
_cell.angle_beta   90.00
_cell.angle_gamma   90.00
#
_symmetry.space_group_name_H-M   'P 1'
#
loop_
_entity.id
_entity.type
_entity.pdbx_description
1 polymer ?
#
loop_
_entity_poly.entity_id
_entity_poly.type
_entity_poly.pdbx_seq_one_letter_code
_entity_poly.pdbx_strand_id
1 'polypeptide(L)'
;MLRLRLSLSRNAVVLPETTLVPLDSSIHAVFFRLTEWNLQAAADRIRNVCIIAHVDHGKTCLADYLISSNGIISARLAGKMRYMDSREDEQVRGITMKTSAITLVHESLLVNLIDSPGHVDFFGEVSAALFLSDIALLVEGVCSQTEFLLRKAIDLNLDIILVLNKIDRLFVELKQTPAEAFAHIRRLMEQVNSCISQIVSGTLVEEDDWKKVDTAEQGLYFSPEKDNVIFASALHGYGFSLSDFATIWSPKLSISAGELKSKLFTDSYLSKGVLKAGADHFDKKSLFEQLVLEPLWEVHKCAFVDEDFDRLKRFAAKMHTSIRSKRIVDGFDEFMRSWLPLSGACLRAVTCATNARDAFKRSNRLASLSLMDDTHPMYNHVYNCSQDSVTILYLTKILHFDDANVTAICRILSGRIAVGDELYTIANDKSDNDNGETLIENEKVTINGLYMLMGRERISIRSALAGTVCAVELNQTFSSCTLCSEPFEVGLKRPSHIGEPLVRVSVQSLGDSDDWQKLRSALKQLSVLDSNVRVIEQENGELAMLTAGEVHLQKCLTDLWDMGQTNIKVSEPIVSFQETVVPPQPGAASGTYETECSIRGGLAKIKLRAVPLPSQLVTLLKNNECALSSLREGIFENAEVCEMKRILCEDGVKWLKQLKGTWWSRRTDRQLRQLVDKIWAFGPPRARFNILFNAIDDYDRPPIWEKSTSRLRAFDQSLVAGFDLVMSCGPLCEEPMVGAGIVVEEWTVDDVDSDPTMAGALISAMKQTCKAALNKHSLRLVAAMYKCTVQTTGQALGKVHAVLSQRHAKVIDEDMNQASGLFVVEAFIPIIESFSFCEQLRKRTSGMASGQLEFSHWEVLDEDPLWEPTTEDEANFCDNTFGRDGYVRMYVFMMTMILKVELYGVKGDSVNRSRTYMDALRKRKGLMTDELIVVNAEKQRNLKRNK
;
A
#
# COMPACT_ATOMS: atom_id res chain seq x y z
N MET A 1 -22.84 45.29 -24.20
CA MET A 1 -22.51 46.07 -25.41
C MET A 1 -21.23 46.87 -25.15
N LEU A 2 -20.08 46.38 -25.62
CA LEU A 2 -18.88 47.17 -25.93
C LEU A 2 -17.91 46.21 -26.65
N ARG A 3 -17.80 46.41 -27.97
CA ARG A 3 -16.90 45.67 -28.87
C ARG A 3 -15.50 46.27 -28.75
N LEU A 4 -14.50 45.45 -28.44
CA LEU A 4 -13.10 45.77 -28.73
C LEU A 4 -12.60 44.79 -29.79
N ARG A 5 -12.32 45.35 -30.97
CA ARG A 5 -11.67 44.71 -32.11
C ARG A 5 -10.17 44.58 -31.79
N LEU A 6 -9.64 43.36 -31.84
CA LEU A 6 -8.21 43.13 -32.04
C LEU A 6 -8.04 42.29 -33.32
N SER A 7 -7.10 42.73 -34.14
CA SER A 7 -6.84 42.30 -35.52
C SER A 7 -6.22 40.90 -35.58
N LEU A 8 -6.93 39.96 -36.20
CA LEU A 8 -6.41 38.64 -36.57
C LEU A 8 -5.64 38.75 -37.89
N SER A 9 -4.36 38.38 -37.88
CA SER A 9 -3.59 38.09 -39.08
C SER A 9 -4.09 36.77 -39.69
N ARG A 10 -4.26 36.79 -41.01
CA ARG A 10 -4.81 35.70 -41.84
C ARG A 10 -3.90 34.47 -41.79
N ASN A 11 -4.41 33.37 -41.24
CA ASN A 11 -4.13 32.00 -41.65
C ASN A 11 -5.32 31.14 -41.18
N ALA A 12 -6.42 31.21 -41.92
CA ALA A 12 -7.61 30.40 -41.67
C ALA A 12 -7.43 29.04 -42.36
N VAL A 13 -7.31 27.98 -41.57
CA VAL A 13 -7.55 26.60 -42.03
C VAL A 13 -9.05 26.35 -41.94
N VAL A 14 -9.66 26.00 -43.07
CA VAL A 14 -11.08 25.66 -43.19
C VAL A 14 -11.34 24.34 -42.46
N LEU A 15 -12.21 24.33 -41.46
CA LEU A 15 -12.78 23.11 -40.86
C LEU A 15 -14.04 22.69 -41.65
N PRO A 16 -14.32 21.39 -41.84
CA PRO A 16 -15.55 20.95 -42.47
C PRO A 16 -16.74 21.07 -41.50
N GLU A 17 -17.85 21.56 -42.02
CA GLU A 17 -19.16 21.58 -41.38
C GLU A 17 -19.65 20.14 -41.13
N THR A 18 -19.73 19.69 -39.88
CA THR A 18 -20.73 18.69 -39.44
C THR A 18 -20.86 18.66 -37.92
N THR A 19 -22.11 18.57 -37.46
CA THR A 19 -22.64 18.46 -36.09
C THR A 19 -22.61 19.72 -35.22
N LEU A 20 -23.66 20.55 -35.36
CA LEU A 20 -24.12 21.47 -34.32
C LEU A 20 -24.65 20.65 -33.13
N VAL A 21 -23.86 20.55 -32.07
CA VAL A 21 -24.29 20.04 -30.75
C VAL A 21 -24.77 21.23 -29.89
N PRO A 22 -25.86 21.13 -29.11
CA PRO A 22 -26.38 22.26 -28.34
C PRO A 22 -25.38 22.75 -27.28
N LEU A 23 -25.15 24.05 -27.21
CA LEU A 23 -24.36 24.75 -26.19
C LEU A 23 -25.11 24.77 -24.85
N ASP A 24 -25.01 23.72 -24.03
CA ASP A 24 -25.73 23.69 -22.74
C ASP A 24 -24.93 23.15 -21.53
N SER A 25 -23.59 23.02 -21.62
CA SER A 25 -22.78 22.72 -20.44
C SER A 25 -21.53 23.62 -20.31
N SER A 26 -21.25 24.07 -19.08
CA SER A 26 -20.05 24.86 -18.72
C SER A 26 -18.73 24.17 -19.12
N ILE A 27 -18.75 22.84 -19.24
CA ILE A 27 -17.64 22.01 -19.74
C ILE A 27 -17.31 22.34 -21.20
N HIS A 28 -18.31 22.60 -22.05
CA HIS A 28 -18.09 22.95 -23.47
C HIS A 28 -17.45 24.33 -23.65
N ALA A 29 -17.63 25.25 -22.71
CA ALA A 29 -16.96 26.56 -22.72
C ALA A 29 -15.48 26.46 -22.31
N VAL A 30 -15.16 25.56 -21.38
CA VAL A 30 -13.78 25.20 -21.04
C VAL A 30 -13.14 24.44 -22.20
N PHE A 31 -13.86 23.53 -22.84
CA PHE A 31 -13.47 22.86 -24.07
C PHE A 31 -13.17 23.86 -25.19
N PHE A 32 -14.00 24.89 -25.40
CA PHE A 32 -13.75 25.90 -26.42
C PHE A 32 -12.43 26.67 -26.17
N ARG A 33 -12.12 26.99 -24.90
CA ARG A 33 -10.82 27.58 -24.51
C ARG A 33 -9.67 26.59 -24.69
N LEU A 34 -9.89 25.31 -24.36
CA LEU A 34 -8.93 24.23 -24.57
C LEU A 34 -8.71 23.92 -26.05
N THR A 35 -9.67 24.20 -26.95
CA THR A 35 -9.52 24.04 -28.39
C THR A 35 -8.95 25.28 -29.08
N GLU A 36 -9.21 26.49 -28.56
CA GLU A 36 -8.51 27.72 -29.02
C GLU A 36 -7.05 27.75 -28.57
N TRP A 37 -6.75 27.17 -27.41
CA TRP A 37 -5.40 26.72 -27.10
C TRP A 37 -5.08 25.53 -27.98
N ASN A 38 -4.41 25.75 -29.11
CA ASN A 38 -3.75 24.68 -29.83
C ASN A 38 -3.13 23.73 -28.79
N LEU A 39 -3.60 22.47 -28.72
CA LEU A 39 -3.15 21.40 -27.80
C LEU A 39 -1.65 21.03 -27.99
N GLN A 40 -0.89 21.95 -28.60
CA GLN A 40 0.55 22.05 -28.72
C GLN A 40 1.18 22.78 -27.52
N ALA A 41 0.67 22.58 -26.30
CA ALA A 41 1.37 23.10 -25.13
C ALA A 41 2.72 22.37 -25.02
N ALA A 42 3.81 23.13 -25.05
CA ALA A 42 5.14 22.58 -24.80
C ALA A 42 5.17 21.91 -23.41
N ALA A 43 5.97 20.86 -23.25
CA ALA A 43 6.14 20.16 -21.97
C ALA A 43 6.47 21.11 -20.79
N ASP A 44 7.07 22.27 -21.09
CA ASP A 44 7.35 23.36 -20.12
C ASP A 44 6.10 23.96 -19.47
N ARG A 45 4.94 23.89 -20.16
CA ARG A 45 3.66 24.49 -19.74
C ARG A 45 2.72 23.48 -19.11
N ILE A 46 3.15 22.23 -18.95
CA ILE A 46 2.36 21.17 -18.34
C ILE A 46 2.82 20.97 -16.89
N ARG A 47 1.86 20.77 -15.99
CA ARG A 47 2.07 20.41 -14.58
C ARG A 47 1.18 19.22 -14.25
N ASN A 48 1.78 18.10 -13.88
CA ASN A 48 1.03 16.92 -13.43
C ASN A 48 1.04 16.90 -11.90
N VAL A 49 -0.13 17.01 -11.28
CA VAL A 49 -0.30 17.24 -9.84
C VAL A 49 -1.13 16.12 -9.22
N CYS A 50 -0.61 15.45 -8.21
CA CYS A 50 -1.36 14.51 -7.37
C CYS A 50 -1.79 15.20 -6.07
N ILE A 51 -3.01 14.93 -5.59
CA ILE A 51 -3.38 15.23 -4.20
C ILE A 51 -3.13 13.99 -3.36
N ILE A 52 -2.31 14.10 -2.32
CA ILE A 52 -2.06 13.04 -1.34
C ILE A 52 -2.44 13.53 0.06
N ALA A 53 -3.06 12.66 0.84
CA ALA A 53 -3.42 12.95 2.21
C ALA A 53 -3.92 11.69 2.89
N HIS A 54 -4.14 11.80 4.20
CA HIS A 54 -4.89 10.82 4.95
C HIS A 54 -6.42 10.93 4.74
N VAL A 55 -7.20 9.89 5.06
CA VAL A 55 -8.67 9.82 4.96
C VAL A 55 -9.29 10.97 5.77
N ASP A 56 -10.34 11.63 5.25
CA ASP A 56 -11.03 12.75 5.91
C ASP A 56 -10.16 14.01 6.18
N HIS A 57 -9.06 14.18 5.44
CA HIS A 57 -8.20 15.37 5.51
C HIS A 57 -8.62 16.48 4.53
N GLY A 58 -9.74 16.30 3.84
CA GLY A 58 -10.33 17.30 2.94
C GLY A 58 -9.74 17.31 1.52
N LYS A 59 -9.14 16.19 1.07
CA LYS A 59 -8.66 16.02 -0.33
C LYS A 59 -9.73 16.35 -1.36
N THR A 60 -10.86 15.66 -1.27
CA THR A 60 -11.97 15.81 -2.22
C THR A 60 -12.55 17.22 -2.16
N CYS A 61 -12.59 17.84 -0.98
CA CYS A 61 -13.00 19.23 -0.83
C CYS A 61 -12.02 20.17 -1.56
N LEU A 62 -10.71 20.00 -1.36
CA LEU A 62 -9.67 20.77 -2.05
C LEU A 62 -9.77 20.59 -3.57
N ALA A 63 -9.95 19.36 -4.05
CA ALA A 63 -10.14 19.04 -5.46
C ALA A 63 -11.34 19.81 -6.05
N ASP A 64 -12.50 19.78 -5.38
CA ASP A 64 -13.68 20.52 -5.83
C ASP A 64 -13.42 22.03 -5.98
N TYR A 65 -12.66 22.65 -5.06
CA TYR A 65 -12.32 24.08 -5.17
C TYR A 65 -11.39 24.37 -6.34
N LEU A 66 -10.42 23.48 -6.62
CA LEU A 66 -9.56 23.58 -7.80
C LEU A 66 -10.40 23.48 -9.08
N ILE A 67 -11.36 22.55 -9.14
CA ILE A 67 -12.25 22.37 -10.29
C ILE A 67 -13.17 23.59 -10.47
N SER A 68 -13.66 24.17 -9.37
CA SER A 68 -14.52 25.36 -9.42
C SER A 68 -13.84 26.59 -10.03
N SER A 69 -12.51 26.69 -9.93
CA SER A 69 -11.74 27.81 -10.51
C SER A 69 -11.86 27.90 -12.03
N ASN A 70 -12.08 26.75 -12.69
CA ASN A 70 -12.23 26.64 -14.13
C ASN A 70 -13.70 26.80 -14.58
N GLY A 71 -14.64 27.04 -13.64
CA GLY A 71 -16.06 27.21 -13.94
C GLY A 71 -16.79 25.91 -14.30
N ILE A 72 -16.16 24.75 -14.08
CA ILE A 72 -16.76 23.42 -14.28
C ILE A 72 -17.89 23.21 -13.27
N ILE A 73 -17.61 23.53 -12.00
CA ILE A 73 -18.57 23.48 -10.89
C ILE A 73 -18.81 24.91 -10.37
N SER A 74 -20.03 25.19 -9.92
CA SER A 74 -20.31 26.47 -9.25
C SER A 74 -19.54 26.58 -7.93
N ALA A 75 -18.97 27.75 -7.65
CA ALA A 75 -18.22 28.01 -6.43
C ALA A 75 -19.03 27.80 -5.12
N ARG A 76 -20.37 27.78 -5.21
CA ARG A 76 -21.26 27.50 -4.05
C ARG A 76 -21.38 25.99 -3.76
N LEU A 77 -21.30 25.16 -4.79
CA LEU A 77 -21.40 23.71 -4.68
C LEU A 77 -20.02 23.04 -4.47
N ALA A 78 -18.94 23.78 -4.73
CA ALA A 78 -17.58 23.35 -4.45
C ALA A 78 -17.40 22.97 -2.97
N GLY A 79 -16.78 21.83 -2.71
CA GLY A 79 -16.54 21.28 -1.38
C GLY A 79 -17.67 20.39 -0.84
N LYS A 80 -18.80 20.30 -1.55
CA LYS A 80 -19.97 19.48 -1.17
C LYS A 80 -20.32 18.42 -2.20
N MET A 81 -20.05 18.67 -3.49
CA MET A 81 -20.44 17.78 -4.59
C MET A 81 -19.55 16.54 -4.68
N ARG A 82 -18.28 16.63 -4.26
CA ARG A 82 -17.27 15.57 -4.44
C ARG A 82 -17.23 15.09 -5.89
N TYR A 83 -16.92 15.99 -6.81
CA TYR A 83 -17.08 15.76 -8.25
C TYR A 83 -16.24 14.58 -8.78
N MET A 84 -15.03 14.43 -8.23
CA MET A 84 -14.08 13.36 -8.60
C MET A 84 -14.53 11.98 -8.11
N ASP A 85 -15.34 11.91 -7.05
CA ASP A 85 -15.95 10.67 -6.56
C ASP A 85 -17.15 10.34 -7.46
N SER A 86 -16.87 9.68 -8.57
CA SER A 86 -17.85 9.38 -9.62
C SER A 86 -18.81 8.26 -9.25
N ARG A 87 -18.38 7.34 -8.37
CA ARG A 87 -19.15 6.15 -8.01
C ARG A 87 -20.12 6.42 -6.86
N GLU A 88 -21.21 5.66 -6.82
CA GLU A 88 -22.20 5.76 -5.75
C GLU A 88 -21.66 5.26 -4.40
N ASP A 89 -20.87 4.18 -4.39
CA ASP A 89 -20.25 3.63 -3.19
C ASP A 89 -19.21 4.58 -2.56
N GLU A 90 -18.41 5.27 -3.39
CA GLU A 90 -17.51 6.35 -2.94
C GLU A 90 -18.29 7.47 -2.25
N GLN A 91 -19.40 7.92 -2.83
CA GLN A 91 -20.23 8.99 -2.27
C GLN A 91 -20.89 8.57 -0.95
N VAL A 92 -21.42 7.34 -0.88
CA VAL A 92 -22.08 6.79 0.32
C VAL A 92 -21.09 6.63 1.47
N ARG A 93 -19.88 6.11 1.20
CA ARG A 93 -18.86 5.92 2.24
C ARG A 93 -18.08 7.18 2.56
N GLY A 94 -18.07 8.13 1.63
CA GLY A 94 -17.30 9.37 1.70
C GLY A 94 -15.79 9.19 1.66
N ILE A 95 -15.33 8.13 1.01
CA ILE A 95 -13.91 7.88 0.76
C ILE A 95 -13.69 7.66 -0.73
N THR A 96 -12.64 8.28 -1.27
CA THR A 96 -12.18 8.04 -2.63
C THR A 96 -11.55 6.65 -2.72
N MET A 97 -11.99 5.84 -3.69
CA MET A 97 -11.54 4.45 -3.89
C MET A 97 -10.85 4.23 -5.25
N LYS A 98 -11.16 5.07 -6.25
CA LYS A 98 -10.56 5.07 -7.57
C LYS A 98 -9.85 6.39 -7.86
N THR A 99 -8.59 6.29 -8.31
CA THR A 99 -7.83 7.38 -8.87
C THR A 99 -8.53 7.91 -10.12
N SER A 100 -8.80 9.22 -10.10
CA SER A 100 -9.46 9.97 -11.17
C SER A 100 -8.62 11.18 -11.54
N ALA A 101 -8.66 11.60 -12.81
CA ALA A 101 -7.90 12.76 -13.28
C ALA A 101 -8.80 13.80 -13.97
N ILE A 102 -8.45 15.07 -13.80
CA ILE A 102 -9.10 16.20 -14.46
C ILE A 102 -8.04 17.20 -14.96
N THR A 103 -8.18 17.65 -16.20
CA THR A 103 -7.31 18.69 -16.75
C THR A 103 -7.90 20.08 -16.51
N LEU A 104 -7.11 20.96 -15.88
CA LEU A 104 -7.44 22.34 -15.55
C LEU A 104 -6.55 23.31 -16.33
N VAL A 105 -7.07 24.49 -16.64
CA VAL A 105 -6.31 25.57 -17.27
C VAL A 105 -6.11 26.69 -16.26
N HIS A 106 -4.86 27.11 -16.06
CA HIS A 106 -4.54 28.26 -15.22
C HIS A 106 -3.56 29.17 -15.95
N GLU A 107 -3.94 30.43 -16.16
CA GLU A 107 -3.17 31.39 -16.96
C GLU A 107 -2.78 30.81 -18.32
N SER A 108 -1.49 30.52 -18.57
CA SER A 108 -0.94 29.90 -19.78
C SER A 108 -0.46 28.45 -19.57
N LEU A 109 -0.87 27.80 -18.47
CA LEU A 109 -0.45 26.47 -18.04
C LEU A 109 -1.60 25.46 -18.07
N LEU A 110 -1.26 24.21 -18.39
CA LEU A 110 -2.14 23.05 -18.34
C LEU A 110 -1.79 22.23 -17.10
N VAL A 111 -2.74 22.10 -16.18
CA VAL A 111 -2.57 21.40 -14.91
C VAL A 111 -3.41 20.12 -14.93
N ASN A 112 -2.76 18.96 -14.99
CA ASN A 112 -3.43 17.67 -14.85
C ASN A 112 -3.52 17.33 -13.36
N LEU A 113 -4.71 17.48 -12.79
CA LEU A 113 -4.98 17.16 -11.39
C LEU A 113 -5.42 15.71 -11.26
N ILE A 114 -4.70 14.93 -10.48
CA ILE A 114 -4.97 13.52 -10.20
C ILE A 114 -5.37 13.41 -8.73
N ASP A 115 -6.59 12.95 -8.49
CA ASP A 115 -7.08 12.67 -7.15
C ASP A 115 -6.77 11.22 -6.79
N SER A 116 -6.11 11.01 -5.65
CA SER A 116 -5.67 9.69 -5.20
C SER A 116 -6.46 9.23 -3.97
N PRO A 117 -6.74 7.92 -3.86
CA PRO A 117 -7.48 7.41 -2.70
C PRO A 117 -6.69 7.61 -1.41
N GLY A 118 -7.39 7.92 -0.33
CA GLY A 118 -6.77 8.12 0.99
C GLY A 118 -6.66 6.87 1.85
N HIS A 119 -7.26 5.76 1.43
CA HIS A 119 -7.35 4.56 2.26
C HIS A 119 -6.16 3.62 1.99
N VAL A 120 -5.63 2.97 3.04
CA VAL A 120 -4.43 2.11 2.97
C VAL A 120 -4.61 0.96 1.97
N ASP A 121 -5.78 0.31 1.97
CA ASP A 121 -6.09 -0.80 1.06
C ASP A 121 -5.93 -0.48 -0.44
N PHE A 122 -5.96 0.80 -0.83
CA PHE A 122 -5.84 1.24 -2.22
C PHE A 122 -4.42 1.73 -2.57
N PHE A 123 -3.39 1.20 -1.90
CA PHE A 123 -2.00 1.60 -2.16
C PHE A 123 -1.57 1.49 -3.63
N GLY A 124 -2.04 0.46 -4.35
CA GLY A 124 -1.74 0.30 -5.79
C GLY A 124 -2.22 1.50 -6.61
N GLU A 125 -3.40 2.02 -6.28
CA GLU A 125 -4.01 3.19 -6.91
C GLU A 125 -3.26 4.49 -6.59
N VAL A 126 -2.80 4.65 -5.34
CA VAL A 126 -2.00 5.81 -4.91
C VAL A 126 -0.64 5.82 -5.59
N SER A 127 0.01 4.66 -5.67
CA SER A 127 1.30 4.50 -6.37
C SER A 127 1.19 4.89 -7.84
N ALA A 128 0.12 4.44 -8.51
CA ALA A 128 -0.17 4.82 -9.88
C ALA A 128 -0.35 6.34 -10.05
N ALA A 129 -1.09 6.98 -9.13
CA ALA A 129 -1.32 8.43 -9.16
C ALA A 129 -0.03 9.24 -8.97
N LEU A 130 0.80 8.85 -7.99
CA LEU A 130 2.10 9.46 -7.72
C LEU A 130 3.06 9.31 -8.90
N PHE A 131 3.03 8.16 -9.57
CA PHE A 131 3.88 7.92 -10.74
C PHE A 131 3.48 8.79 -11.94
N LEU A 132 2.17 8.98 -12.19
CA LEU A 132 1.69 9.87 -13.26
C LEU A 132 2.04 11.34 -13.01
N SER A 133 2.29 11.72 -11.76
CA SER A 133 2.44 13.11 -11.32
C SER A 133 3.90 13.56 -11.18
N ASP A 134 4.13 14.86 -11.23
CA ASP A 134 5.43 15.53 -11.00
C ASP A 134 5.45 16.28 -9.66
N ILE A 135 4.27 16.72 -9.23
CA ILE A 135 4.05 17.51 -8.03
C ILE A 135 3.06 16.76 -7.14
N ALA A 136 3.31 16.74 -5.83
CA ALA A 136 2.41 16.17 -4.84
C ALA A 136 1.92 17.27 -3.88
N LEU A 137 0.61 17.50 -3.82
CA LEU A 137 -0.03 18.34 -2.81
C LEU A 137 -0.32 17.49 -1.59
N LEU A 138 0.45 17.66 -0.53
CA LEU A 138 0.24 16.98 0.75
C LEU A 138 -0.77 17.76 1.59
N VAL A 139 -1.96 17.21 1.79
CA VAL A 139 -3.01 17.85 2.58
C VAL A 139 -2.95 17.38 4.04
N GLU A 140 -2.72 18.35 4.94
CA GLU A 140 -2.68 18.20 6.41
C GLU A 140 -1.48 17.38 6.95
N GLY A 141 -1.26 17.45 8.27
CA GLY A 141 0.03 17.16 8.93
C GLY A 141 0.45 15.68 9.06
N VAL A 142 1.36 15.41 10.00
CA VAL A 142 1.92 14.05 10.21
C VAL A 142 0.87 13.12 10.80
N CYS A 143 0.45 12.15 9.99
CA CYS A 143 -0.32 10.97 10.37
C CYS A 143 0.44 9.71 9.96
N SER A 144 -0.02 8.54 10.40
CA SER A 144 0.56 7.23 10.04
C SER A 144 0.75 7.07 8.51
N GLN A 145 -0.26 7.41 7.72
CA GLN A 145 -0.18 7.33 6.26
C GLN A 145 0.71 8.41 5.63
N THR A 146 0.84 9.56 6.28
CA THR A 146 1.60 10.69 5.73
C THR A 146 3.06 10.31 5.57
N GLU A 147 3.65 9.59 6.52
CA GLU A 147 5.05 9.11 6.43
C GLU A 147 5.25 8.23 5.19
N PHE A 148 4.37 7.26 4.99
CA PHE A 148 4.46 6.33 3.87
C PHE A 148 4.26 7.02 2.51
N LEU A 149 3.28 7.93 2.42
CA LEU A 149 3.03 8.73 1.22
C LEU A 149 4.20 9.67 0.91
N LEU A 150 4.78 10.28 1.95
CA LEU A 150 5.97 11.11 1.84
C LEU A 150 7.17 10.29 1.37
N ARG A 151 7.40 9.11 1.96
CA ARG A 151 8.46 8.20 1.54
C ARG A 151 8.35 7.88 0.06
N LYS A 152 7.17 7.50 -0.41
CA LYS A 152 6.95 7.22 -1.84
C LYS A 152 7.10 8.44 -2.74
N ALA A 153 6.65 9.62 -2.29
CA ALA A 153 6.83 10.86 -3.06
C ALA A 153 8.31 11.28 -3.15
N ILE A 154 9.09 11.07 -2.09
CA ILE A 154 10.53 11.34 -2.03
C ILE A 154 11.32 10.32 -2.85
N ASP A 155 11.00 9.03 -2.75
CA ASP A 155 11.57 7.96 -3.59
C ASP A 155 11.43 8.30 -5.08
N LEU A 156 10.25 8.82 -5.45
CA LEU A 156 9.91 9.27 -6.79
C LEU A 156 10.41 10.69 -7.12
N ASN A 157 11.09 11.36 -6.20
CA ASN A 157 11.66 12.71 -6.31
C ASN A 157 10.67 13.76 -6.85
N LEU A 158 9.45 13.73 -6.32
CA LEU A 158 8.38 14.69 -6.64
C LEU A 158 8.59 16.00 -5.89
N ASP A 159 8.11 17.11 -6.46
CA ASP A 159 8.02 18.37 -5.72
C ASP A 159 6.81 18.32 -4.79
N ILE A 160 7.07 18.34 -3.48
CA ILE A 160 6.01 18.24 -2.47
C ILE A 160 5.64 19.65 -1.99
N ILE A 161 4.35 19.97 -2.00
CA ILE A 161 3.80 21.22 -1.48
C ILE A 161 2.87 20.86 -0.32
N LEU A 162 3.15 21.43 0.86
CA LEU A 162 2.36 21.19 2.07
C LEU A 162 1.15 22.12 2.11
N VAL A 163 -0.05 21.56 2.21
CA VAL A 163 -1.31 22.28 2.41
C VAL A 163 -1.79 22.03 3.83
N LEU A 164 -1.52 22.97 4.74
CA LEU A 164 -2.01 22.95 6.10
C LEU A 164 -3.50 23.32 6.10
N ASN A 165 -4.35 22.30 6.00
CA ASN A 165 -5.79 22.43 5.99
C ASN A 165 -6.39 22.55 7.41
N LYS A 166 -7.67 22.93 7.49
CA LYS A 166 -8.48 23.00 8.73
C LYS A 166 -8.03 24.06 9.75
N ILE A 167 -7.44 25.16 9.28
CA ILE A 167 -7.06 26.29 10.15
C ILE A 167 -8.26 26.89 10.90
N ASP A 168 -9.45 26.79 10.32
CA ASP A 168 -10.72 27.18 10.96
C ASP A 168 -10.96 26.48 12.30
N ARG A 169 -10.52 25.22 12.46
CA ARG A 169 -10.69 24.46 13.72
C ARG A 169 -9.92 25.06 14.88
N LEU A 170 -8.79 25.73 14.62
CA LEU A 170 -8.00 26.40 15.66
C LEU A 170 -8.83 27.47 16.38
N PHE A 171 -9.67 28.18 15.63
CA PHE A 171 -10.57 29.19 16.17
C PHE A 171 -11.90 28.60 16.66
N VAL A 172 -12.59 27.82 15.82
CA VAL A 172 -13.98 27.41 16.07
C VAL A 172 -14.05 26.31 17.14
N GLU A 173 -13.20 25.29 17.04
CA GLU A 173 -13.24 24.12 17.91
C GLU A 173 -12.29 24.27 19.11
N LEU A 174 -11.01 24.55 18.84
CA LEU A 174 -9.97 24.64 19.87
C LEU A 174 -9.97 25.99 20.61
N LYS A 175 -10.63 27.02 20.06
CA LYS A 175 -10.74 28.36 20.65
C LYS A 175 -9.41 28.97 21.08
N GLN A 176 -8.37 28.69 20.30
CA GLN A 176 -7.01 29.16 20.56
C GLN A 176 -6.89 30.66 20.28
N THR A 177 -6.02 31.33 21.04
CA THR A 177 -5.58 32.69 20.72
C THR A 177 -4.66 32.70 19.50
N PRO A 178 -4.47 33.84 18.80
CA PRO A 178 -3.55 33.92 17.66
C PRO A 178 -2.12 33.47 17.98
N ALA A 179 -1.62 33.76 19.19
CA ALA A 179 -0.29 33.33 19.63
C ALA A 179 -0.19 31.81 19.81
N GLU A 180 -1.20 31.19 20.45
CA GLU A 180 -1.27 29.73 20.61
C GLU A 180 -1.43 29.03 19.25
N ALA A 181 -2.26 29.59 18.36
CA ALA A 181 -2.45 29.07 17.01
C ALA A 181 -1.16 29.15 16.18
N PHE A 182 -0.38 30.23 16.32
CA PHE A 182 0.91 30.35 15.64
C PHE A 182 1.93 29.32 16.16
N ALA A 183 2.03 29.15 17.47
CA ALA A 183 2.88 28.13 18.07
C ALA A 183 2.47 26.72 17.62
N HIS A 184 1.17 26.45 17.51
CA HIS A 184 0.63 25.19 17.00
C HIS A 184 1.04 24.96 15.53
N ILE A 185 0.84 25.94 14.65
CA ILE A 185 1.21 25.85 13.23
C ILE A 185 2.72 25.58 13.07
N ARG A 186 3.57 26.24 13.86
CA ARG A 186 5.03 25.98 13.87
C ARG A 186 5.36 24.54 14.25
N ARG A 187 4.77 24.03 15.34
CA ARG A 187 4.98 22.64 15.78
C ARG A 187 4.56 21.62 14.72
N LEU A 188 3.42 21.82 14.05
CA LEU A 188 2.97 20.93 12.98
C LEU A 188 3.98 20.88 11.84
N MET A 189 4.52 22.03 11.44
CA MET A 189 5.51 22.10 10.38
C MET A 189 6.85 21.46 10.79
N GLU A 190 7.30 21.68 12.03
CA GLU A 190 8.49 21.03 12.59
C GLU A 190 8.34 19.51 12.64
N GLN A 191 7.15 18.99 12.98
CA GLN A 191 6.85 17.56 12.94
C GLN A 191 6.98 16.98 11.52
N VAL A 192 6.41 17.66 10.51
CA VAL A 192 6.50 17.20 9.12
C VAL A 192 7.95 17.23 8.63
N ASN A 193 8.70 18.29 8.95
CA ASN A 193 10.12 18.38 8.58
C ASN A 193 10.96 17.31 9.29
N SER A 194 10.69 17.01 10.56
CA SER A 194 11.33 15.91 11.30
C SER A 194 11.08 14.55 10.64
N CYS A 195 9.84 14.31 10.19
CA CYS A 195 9.48 13.10 9.44
C CYS A 195 10.26 13.00 8.11
N ILE A 196 10.41 14.10 7.38
CA ILE A 196 11.26 14.14 6.17
C ILE A 196 12.71 13.78 6.52
N SER A 197 13.28 14.39 7.57
CA SER A 197 14.66 14.10 7.99
C SER A 197 14.84 12.63 8.35
N GLN A 198 13.87 12.00 9.01
CA GLN A 198 13.89 10.57 9.33
C GLN A 198 13.87 9.70 8.07
N ILE A 199 13.01 10.03 7.10
CA ILE A 199 12.91 9.30 5.82
C ILE A 199 14.22 9.45 5.03
N VAL A 200 14.68 10.68 4.83
CA VAL A 200 15.90 10.99 4.05
C VAL A 200 17.14 10.36 4.68
N SER A 201 17.26 10.43 6.01
CA SER A 201 18.32 9.75 6.75
C SER A 201 18.24 8.24 6.58
N GLY A 202 17.04 7.65 6.65
CA GLY A 202 16.84 6.22 6.43
C GLY A 202 17.30 5.77 5.05
N THR A 203 16.88 6.48 4.00
CA THR A 203 17.24 6.15 2.61
C THR A 203 18.72 6.37 2.31
N LEU A 204 19.33 7.47 2.77
CA LEU A 204 20.72 7.80 2.47
C LEU A 204 21.76 7.04 3.31
N VAL A 205 21.37 6.51 4.48
CA VAL A 205 22.22 5.60 5.27
C VAL A 205 22.36 4.24 4.60
N GLU A 206 21.39 3.80 3.80
CA GLU A 206 21.48 2.58 2.99
C GLU A 206 22.47 2.72 1.82
N GLU A 207 22.79 3.95 1.38
CA GLU A 207 23.66 4.24 0.22
C GLU A 207 25.08 4.74 0.58
N ASP A 208 25.49 4.70 1.86
CA ASP A 208 26.83 5.12 2.35
C ASP A 208 27.24 6.59 2.02
N ASP A 209 26.29 7.48 1.71
CA ASP A 209 26.56 8.80 1.10
C ASP A 209 26.16 10.02 1.98
N TRP A 210 26.57 9.98 3.25
CA TRP A 210 26.23 10.97 4.31
C TRP A 210 26.53 12.44 3.98
N LYS A 211 27.45 12.74 3.06
CA LYS A 211 27.82 14.13 2.69
C LYS A 211 26.76 14.84 1.84
N LYS A 212 25.85 14.11 1.20
CA LYS A 212 24.77 14.68 0.36
C LYS A 212 23.47 14.93 1.13
N VAL A 213 23.38 14.44 2.36
CA VAL A 213 22.18 14.51 3.22
C VAL A 213 21.79 15.97 3.44
N ASP A 214 22.70 16.81 3.94
CA ASP A 214 22.41 18.22 4.25
C ASP A 214 21.91 19.01 3.03
N THR A 215 22.49 18.76 1.85
CA THR A 215 22.06 19.43 0.60
C THR A 215 20.72 18.93 0.07
N ALA A 216 20.43 17.64 0.24
CA ALA A 216 19.17 17.04 -0.18
C ALA A 216 18.01 17.47 0.75
N GLU A 217 18.27 17.51 2.06
CA GLU A 217 17.34 17.96 3.09
C GLU A 217 16.92 19.43 2.89
N GLN A 218 17.89 20.31 2.64
CA GLN A 218 17.61 21.73 2.42
C GLN A 218 16.69 21.98 1.22
N GLY A 219 16.69 21.10 0.21
CA GLY A 219 15.76 21.18 -0.93
C GLY A 219 14.33 20.80 -0.57
N LEU A 220 14.16 19.79 0.29
CA LEU A 220 12.88 19.16 0.61
C LEU A 220 12.14 19.79 1.80
N TYR A 221 12.83 20.54 2.66
CA TYR A 221 12.20 21.14 3.85
C TYR A 221 11.07 22.11 3.51
N PHE A 222 9.96 21.97 4.23
CA PHE A 222 8.84 22.89 4.20
C PHE A 222 9.20 24.18 4.92
N SER A 223 9.22 25.27 4.17
CA SER A 223 9.42 26.63 4.67
C SER A 223 8.46 27.57 3.95
N PRO A 224 7.55 28.25 4.68
CA PRO A 224 6.60 29.19 4.08
C PRO A 224 7.26 30.29 3.25
N GLU A 225 8.54 30.61 3.49
CA GLU A 225 9.33 31.56 2.70
C GLU A 225 9.57 31.10 1.25
N LYS A 226 9.63 29.79 1.02
CA LYS A 226 9.78 29.19 -0.32
C LYS A 226 8.46 29.10 -1.08
N ASP A 227 7.33 29.51 -0.49
CA ASP A 227 5.96 29.26 -0.98
C ASP A 227 5.64 27.77 -1.21
N ASN A 228 6.35 26.85 -0.56
CA ASN A 228 6.01 25.42 -0.56
C ASN A 228 5.02 25.02 0.56
N VAL A 229 4.53 25.99 1.33
CA VAL A 229 3.51 25.81 2.37
C VAL A 229 2.31 26.71 2.10
N ILE A 230 1.13 26.13 2.11
CA ILE A 230 -0.15 26.80 1.92
C ILE A 230 -0.99 26.62 3.19
N PHE A 231 -1.54 27.71 3.69
CA PHE A 231 -2.45 27.74 4.82
C PHE A 231 -3.88 27.74 4.29
N ALA A 232 -4.70 26.75 4.65
CA ALA A 232 -6.00 26.53 4.03
C ALA A 232 -7.12 26.17 5.02
N SER A 233 -8.33 26.51 4.62
CA SER A 233 -9.58 25.94 5.12
C SER A 233 -10.41 25.49 3.93
N ALA A 234 -10.35 24.20 3.62
CA ALA A 234 -11.16 23.61 2.57
C ALA A 234 -12.65 23.61 2.92
N LEU A 235 -13.05 23.71 4.19
CA LEU A 235 -14.46 23.80 4.55
C LEU A 235 -15.08 25.11 4.03
N HIS A 236 -14.42 26.24 4.31
CA HIS A 236 -14.88 27.57 3.93
C HIS A 236 -14.37 28.03 2.55
N GLY A 237 -13.42 27.29 1.96
CA GLY A 237 -12.94 27.51 0.60
C GLY A 237 -11.91 28.63 0.47
N TYR A 238 -11.17 28.92 1.54
CA TYR A 238 -10.10 29.92 1.51
C TYR A 238 -8.73 29.30 1.74
N GLY A 239 -7.71 29.92 1.18
CA GLY A 239 -6.32 29.53 1.39
C GLY A 239 -5.37 30.61 0.92
N PHE A 240 -4.18 30.63 1.52
CA PHE A 240 -3.19 31.66 1.29
C PHE A 240 -1.76 31.15 1.49
N SER A 241 -0.84 31.80 0.79
CA SER A 241 0.61 31.72 0.97
C SER A 241 1.12 32.98 1.67
N LEU A 242 2.38 32.99 2.10
CA LEU A 242 2.97 34.23 2.64
C LEU A 242 3.04 35.35 1.59
N SER A 243 3.24 34.99 0.32
CA SER A 243 3.27 35.92 -0.80
C SER A 243 1.97 36.71 -0.95
N ASP A 244 0.82 36.12 -0.61
CA ASP A 244 -0.48 36.79 -0.68
C ASP A 244 -0.57 37.92 0.34
N PHE A 245 -0.18 37.66 1.59
CA PHE A 245 -0.16 38.71 2.62
C PHE A 245 0.98 39.72 2.40
N ALA A 246 2.12 39.28 1.85
CA ALA A 246 3.21 40.19 1.51
C ALA A 246 2.76 41.21 0.44
N THR A 247 2.03 40.78 -0.58
CA THR A 247 1.49 41.68 -1.62
C THR A 247 0.38 42.60 -1.11
N ILE A 248 -0.47 42.12 -0.18
CA ILE A 248 -1.53 42.93 0.45
C ILE A 248 -0.94 44.04 1.35
N TRP A 249 0.11 43.72 2.12
CA TRP A 249 0.65 44.64 3.14
C TRP A 249 1.81 45.51 2.67
N SER A 250 2.58 45.08 1.66
CA SER A 250 3.69 45.84 1.08
C SER A 250 3.33 47.30 0.74
N PRO A 251 2.23 47.61 0.01
CA PRO A 251 1.89 49.00 -0.30
C PRO A 251 1.43 49.80 0.92
N LYS A 252 0.90 49.16 1.96
CA LYS A 252 0.42 49.83 3.18
C LYS A 252 1.54 50.15 4.16
N LEU A 253 2.54 49.27 4.25
CA LEU A 253 3.66 49.40 5.18
C LEU A 253 4.89 50.08 4.55
N SER A 254 4.89 50.30 3.23
CA SER A 254 6.05 50.83 2.48
C SER A 254 7.32 49.97 2.62
N ILE A 255 7.14 48.65 2.80
CA ILE A 255 8.21 47.65 2.89
C ILE A 255 8.14 46.77 1.63
N SER A 256 9.30 46.34 1.10
CA SER A 256 9.33 45.47 -0.08
C SER A 256 8.65 44.12 0.20
N ALA A 257 7.91 43.57 -0.76
CA ALA A 257 7.22 42.29 -0.59
C ALA A 257 8.19 41.13 -0.29
N GLY A 258 9.39 41.13 -0.88
CA GLY A 258 10.41 40.11 -0.61
C GLY A 258 10.96 40.16 0.81
N GLU A 259 11.28 41.36 1.33
CA GLU A 259 11.74 41.50 2.72
C GLU A 259 10.64 41.18 3.74
N LEU A 260 9.40 41.56 3.43
CA LEU A 260 8.27 41.23 4.28
C LEU A 260 8.08 39.71 4.31
N LYS A 261 8.11 39.04 3.16
CA LYS A 261 7.94 37.59 3.03
C LYS A 261 8.94 36.80 3.87
N SER A 262 10.23 37.15 3.82
CA SER A 262 11.28 36.44 4.57
C SER A 262 11.20 36.64 6.09
N LYS A 263 10.59 37.73 6.57
CA LYS A 263 10.45 38.00 8.01
C LYS A 263 9.08 37.62 8.57
N LEU A 264 8.06 37.43 7.72
CA LEU A 264 6.67 37.31 8.16
C LEU A 264 6.40 36.10 9.06
N PHE A 265 7.09 34.98 8.83
CA PHE A 265 6.92 33.74 9.61
C PHE A 265 8.01 33.53 10.70
N THR A 266 8.94 34.48 10.82
CA THR A 266 10.02 34.45 11.81
C THR A 266 9.62 35.07 13.14
N ASP A 267 10.47 34.96 14.17
CA ASP A 267 10.35 35.71 15.42
C ASP A 267 10.73 37.19 15.24
N SER A 268 9.99 37.88 14.37
CA SER A 268 10.13 39.30 14.08
C SER A 268 8.87 40.06 14.48
N TYR A 269 9.00 41.34 14.82
CA TYR A 269 7.91 42.24 15.18
C TYR A 269 8.04 43.61 14.51
N LEU A 270 6.92 44.33 14.38
CA LEU A 270 6.88 45.68 13.84
C LEU A 270 7.06 46.72 14.96
N SER A 271 7.99 47.65 14.81
CA SER A 271 8.23 48.74 15.77
C SER A 271 8.53 50.05 15.06
N LYS A 272 7.64 51.05 15.23
CA LYS A 272 7.76 52.37 14.58
C LYS A 272 8.02 52.28 13.07
N GLY A 273 7.37 51.35 12.37
CA GLY A 273 7.50 51.16 10.92
C GLY A 273 8.75 50.38 10.48
N VAL A 274 9.54 49.84 11.40
CA VAL A 274 10.74 49.04 11.10
C VAL A 274 10.57 47.62 11.64
N LEU A 275 11.02 46.63 10.88
CA LEU A 275 11.02 45.22 11.27
C LEU A 275 12.23 44.93 12.18
N LYS A 276 11.98 44.40 13.38
CA LYS A 276 13.01 44.01 14.36
C LYS A 276 12.83 42.54 14.76
N ALA A 277 13.93 41.86 15.06
CA ALA A 277 13.91 40.47 15.54
C ALA A 277 13.74 40.38 17.07
N GLY A 278 13.31 39.22 17.56
CA GLY A 278 13.18 38.87 18.99
C GLY A 278 11.82 39.23 19.56
N ALA A 279 10.72 38.91 18.89
CA ALA A 279 9.39 39.24 19.39
C ALA A 279 9.11 38.52 20.72
N ASP A 280 9.45 37.23 20.82
CA ASP A 280 9.30 36.40 22.02
C ASP A 280 10.13 36.94 23.20
N HIS A 281 11.37 37.38 22.93
CA HIS A 281 12.24 37.96 23.96
C HIS A 281 11.73 39.29 24.54
N PHE A 282 10.96 40.05 23.76
CA PHE A 282 10.42 41.35 24.17
C PHE A 282 8.93 41.28 24.55
N ASP A 283 8.35 40.08 24.66
CA ASP A 283 6.92 39.83 24.89
C ASP A 283 6.03 40.64 23.93
N LYS A 284 6.42 40.63 22.65
CA LYS A 284 5.72 41.31 21.57
C LYS A 284 5.13 40.28 20.63
N LYS A 285 3.95 40.61 20.08
CA LYS A 285 3.30 39.78 19.06
C LYS A 285 4.16 39.68 17.82
N SER A 286 4.30 38.48 17.27
CA SER A 286 5.01 38.25 16.02
C SER A 286 4.33 38.93 14.83
N LEU A 287 5.06 39.11 13.72
CA LEU A 287 4.49 39.66 12.48
C LEU A 287 3.36 38.78 11.92
N PHE A 288 3.49 37.46 12.04
CA PHE A 288 2.46 36.52 11.59
C PHE A 288 1.17 36.69 12.39
N GLU A 289 1.28 36.82 13.72
CA GLU A 289 0.12 37.08 14.59
C GLU A 289 -0.57 38.39 14.21
N GLN A 290 0.19 39.49 14.11
CA GLN A 290 -0.37 40.83 13.89
C GLN A 290 -0.98 41.00 12.49
N LEU A 291 -0.32 40.50 11.44
CA LEU A 291 -0.66 40.81 10.05
C LEU A 291 -1.50 39.72 9.35
N VAL A 292 -1.50 38.49 9.87
CA VAL A 292 -2.20 37.35 9.27
C VAL A 292 -3.29 36.83 10.19
N LEU A 293 -2.93 36.33 11.38
CA LEU A 293 -3.88 35.64 12.25
C LEU A 293 -4.89 36.59 12.89
N GLU A 294 -4.50 37.77 13.37
CA GLU A 294 -5.44 38.73 13.98
C GLU A 294 -6.55 39.17 13.01
N PRO A 295 -6.25 39.60 11.76
CA PRO A 295 -7.30 39.87 10.77
C PRO A 295 -8.20 38.67 10.51
N LEU A 296 -7.64 37.46 10.41
CA LEU A 296 -8.43 36.25 10.21
C LEU A 296 -9.34 35.96 11.41
N TRP A 297 -8.83 36.06 12.65
CA TRP A 297 -9.58 35.83 13.88
C TRP A 297 -10.73 36.83 14.03
N GLU A 298 -10.51 38.11 13.70
CA GLU A 298 -11.57 39.13 13.75
C GLU A 298 -12.70 38.84 12.74
N VAL A 299 -12.38 38.34 11.55
CA VAL A 299 -13.41 37.94 10.56
C VAL A 299 -14.16 36.69 11.05
N HIS A 300 -13.47 35.68 11.59
CA HIS A 300 -14.14 34.49 12.14
C HIS A 300 -15.01 34.83 13.35
N LYS A 301 -14.53 35.69 14.25
CA LYS A 301 -15.30 36.18 15.41
C LYS A 301 -16.55 36.92 14.96
N CYS A 302 -16.43 37.79 13.96
CA CYS A 302 -17.56 38.51 13.37
C CYS A 302 -18.63 37.56 12.81
N ALA A 303 -18.23 36.44 12.21
CA ALA A 303 -19.15 35.51 11.55
C ALA A 303 -19.76 34.46 12.50
N PHE A 304 -18.98 33.89 13.43
CA PHE A 304 -19.37 32.73 14.24
C PHE A 304 -19.64 33.05 15.72
N VAL A 305 -19.19 34.20 16.24
CA VAL A 305 -19.39 34.58 17.64
C VAL A 305 -20.34 35.76 17.77
N ASP A 306 -20.02 36.85 17.07
CA ASP A 306 -20.80 38.09 17.14
C ASP A 306 -22.03 38.07 16.20
N GLU A 307 -22.00 37.20 15.17
CA GLU A 307 -23.02 37.12 14.10
C GLU A 307 -23.38 38.49 13.47
N ASP A 308 -22.40 39.40 13.36
CA ASP A 308 -22.59 40.77 12.84
C ASP A 308 -22.39 40.84 11.32
N PHE A 309 -23.49 40.71 10.58
CA PHE A 309 -23.47 40.72 9.12
C PHE A 309 -23.07 42.08 8.51
N ASP A 310 -23.40 43.18 9.18
CA ASP A 310 -23.09 44.53 8.66
C ASP A 310 -21.61 44.87 8.86
N ARG A 311 -20.99 44.40 9.93
CA ARG A 311 -19.54 44.45 10.11
C ARG A 311 -18.82 43.59 9.08
N LEU A 312 -19.33 42.40 8.75
CA LEU A 312 -18.77 41.56 7.69
C LEU A 312 -18.85 42.25 6.31
N LYS A 313 -19.97 42.88 5.95
CA LYS A 313 -20.09 43.69 4.72
C LYS A 313 -19.11 44.87 4.69
N ARG A 314 -18.88 45.52 5.83
CA ARG A 314 -17.88 46.60 5.94
C ARG A 314 -16.46 46.08 5.70
N PHE A 315 -16.13 44.88 6.18
CA PHE A 315 -14.85 44.22 5.86
C PHE A 315 -14.74 43.90 4.37
N ALA A 316 -15.78 43.33 3.78
CA ALA A 316 -15.84 43.07 2.34
C ALA A 316 -15.61 44.33 1.51
N ALA A 317 -16.31 45.43 1.83
CA ALA A 317 -16.15 46.71 1.16
C ALA A 317 -14.71 47.26 1.25
N LYS A 318 -14.04 47.10 2.41
CA LYS A 318 -12.62 47.50 2.58
C LYS A 318 -11.66 46.67 1.73
N MET A 319 -11.99 45.41 1.47
CA MET A 319 -11.19 44.50 0.64
C MET A 319 -11.64 44.47 -0.83
N HIS A 320 -12.48 45.43 -1.24
CA HIS A 320 -13.04 45.53 -2.60
C HIS A 320 -13.87 44.32 -3.04
N THR A 321 -14.53 43.63 -2.11
CA THR A 321 -15.41 42.50 -2.36
C THR A 321 -16.87 42.82 -1.98
N SER A 322 -17.83 42.22 -2.66
CA SER A 322 -19.27 42.42 -2.39
C SER A 322 -19.95 41.10 -2.04
N ILE A 323 -20.68 41.08 -0.93
CA ILE A 323 -21.44 39.90 -0.47
C ILE A 323 -22.88 40.01 -0.98
N ARG A 324 -23.36 38.99 -1.71
CA ARG A 324 -24.75 38.94 -2.22
C ARG A 324 -25.64 38.06 -1.35
N SER A 325 -25.05 37.10 -0.65
CA SER A 325 -25.75 36.13 0.17
C SER A 325 -26.52 36.79 1.33
N LYS A 326 -27.67 36.21 1.71
CA LYS A 326 -28.49 36.71 2.84
C LYS A 326 -28.16 36.05 4.18
N ARG A 327 -27.57 34.85 4.15
CA ARG A 327 -27.14 34.12 5.35
C ARG A 327 -25.71 34.50 5.69
N ILE A 328 -25.43 34.66 6.98
CA ILE A 328 -24.12 35.10 7.47
C ILE A 328 -23.02 34.11 7.09
N VAL A 329 -23.24 32.81 7.33
CA VAL A 329 -22.27 31.74 6.99
C VAL A 329 -21.99 31.68 5.49
N ASP A 330 -23.04 31.69 4.65
CA ASP A 330 -22.87 31.71 3.18
C ASP A 330 -22.16 32.99 2.71
N GLY A 331 -22.43 34.13 3.37
CA GLY A 331 -21.80 35.41 3.09
C GLY A 331 -20.34 35.47 3.54
N PHE A 332 -19.99 34.80 4.64
CA PHE A 332 -18.62 34.60 5.10
C PHE A 332 -17.84 33.76 4.08
N ASP A 333 -18.40 32.62 3.65
CA ASP A 333 -17.78 31.79 2.61
C ASP A 333 -17.59 32.58 1.29
N GLU A 334 -18.59 33.35 0.85
CA GLU A 334 -18.50 34.20 -0.35
C GLU A 334 -17.39 35.26 -0.20
N PHE A 335 -17.30 35.90 0.97
CA PHE A 335 -16.25 36.87 1.28
C PHE A 335 -14.87 36.23 1.28
N MET A 336 -14.70 35.11 1.99
CA MET A 336 -13.40 34.45 2.15
C MET A 336 -12.89 33.87 0.83
N ARG A 337 -13.76 33.29 0.00
CA ARG A 337 -13.41 32.82 -1.36
C ARG A 337 -12.98 33.96 -2.27
N SER A 338 -13.55 35.15 -2.11
CA SER A 338 -13.18 36.31 -2.90
C SER A 338 -11.91 37.00 -2.39
N TRP A 339 -11.69 37.00 -1.08
CA TRP A 339 -10.53 37.64 -0.47
C TRP A 339 -9.26 36.78 -0.59
N LEU A 340 -9.36 35.50 -0.24
CA LEU A 340 -8.24 34.54 -0.21
C LEU A 340 -8.65 33.24 -0.91
N PRO A 341 -8.78 33.23 -2.26
CA PRO A 341 -9.22 32.05 -2.99
C PRO A 341 -8.24 30.88 -2.84
N LEU A 342 -8.71 29.77 -2.25
CA LEU A 342 -7.93 28.54 -2.04
C LEU A 342 -7.28 28.03 -3.32
N SER A 343 -8.06 27.95 -4.40
CA SER A 343 -7.57 27.48 -5.71
C SER A 343 -6.48 28.38 -6.28
N GLY A 344 -6.57 29.69 -6.06
CA GLY A 344 -5.54 30.64 -6.47
C GLY A 344 -4.20 30.40 -5.77
N ALA A 345 -4.22 30.16 -4.45
CA ALA A 345 -3.01 29.89 -3.68
C ALA A 345 -2.33 28.58 -4.14
N CYS A 346 -3.11 27.51 -4.32
CA CYS A 346 -2.59 26.23 -4.79
C CYS A 346 -2.02 26.31 -6.21
N LEU A 347 -2.74 26.92 -7.16
CA LEU A 347 -2.29 27.01 -8.55
C LEU A 347 -1.06 27.91 -8.72
N ARG A 348 -0.92 28.96 -7.90
CA ARG A 348 0.31 29.77 -7.85
C ARG A 348 1.51 28.95 -7.38
N ALA A 349 1.37 28.18 -6.31
CA ALA A 349 2.45 27.32 -5.81
C ALA A 349 2.85 26.26 -6.85
N VAL A 350 1.87 25.64 -7.51
CA VAL A 350 2.09 24.66 -8.61
C VAL A 350 2.81 25.30 -9.81
N THR A 351 2.54 26.58 -10.11
CA THR A 351 3.18 27.31 -11.20
C THR A 351 4.69 27.48 -10.97
N CYS A 352 5.09 27.68 -9.71
CA CYS A 352 6.49 27.82 -9.31
C CYS A 352 7.25 26.47 -9.23
N ALA A 353 6.54 25.34 -9.23
CA ALA A 353 7.12 24.01 -9.15
C ALA A 353 7.58 23.48 -10.53
N THR A 354 8.25 22.32 -10.53
CA THR A 354 8.81 21.71 -11.73
C THR A 354 7.79 21.44 -12.83
N ASN A 355 8.24 21.64 -14.07
CA ASN A 355 7.46 21.33 -15.27
C ASN A 355 7.66 19.86 -15.69
N ALA A 356 6.77 19.39 -16.58
CA ALA A 356 6.82 18.00 -17.05
C ALA A 356 8.08 17.64 -17.87
N ARG A 357 8.81 18.64 -18.41
CA ARG A 357 10.07 18.43 -19.13
C ARG A 357 11.25 18.17 -18.18
N ASP A 358 11.33 18.95 -17.10
CA ASP A 358 12.43 18.91 -16.16
C ASP A 358 12.26 17.81 -15.09
N ALA A 359 11.05 17.28 -14.93
CA ALA A 359 10.73 16.24 -13.95
C ALA A 359 11.64 15.00 -14.05
N PHE A 360 11.94 14.54 -15.27
CA PHE A 360 12.78 13.35 -15.53
C PHE A 360 14.28 13.67 -15.68
N LYS A 361 14.72 14.90 -15.41
CA LYS A 361 16.16 15.21 -15.35
C LYS A 361 16.82 14.75 -14.06
N ARG A 362 16.02 14.44 -13.05
CA ARG A 362 16.47 13.98 -11.73
C ARG A 362 16.79 12.48 -11.79
N SER A 363 17.97 12.09 -11.30
CA SER A 363 18.45 10.69 -11.31
C SER A 363 17.46 9.71 -10.68
N ASN A 364 16.91 10.04 -9.50
CA ASN A 364 16.01 9.15 -8.77
C ASN A 364 14.67 8.94 -9.51
N ARG A 365 14.23 9.94 -10.28
CA ARG A 365 13.02 9.83 -11.10
C ARG A 365 13.22 8.85 -12.26
N LEU A 366 14.39 8.87 -12.89
CA LEU A 366 14.76 7.91 -13.94
C LEU A 366 15.01 6.51 -13.37
N ALA A 367 15.65 6.41 -12.21
CA ALA A 367 15.84 5.17 -11.47
C ALA A 367 14.50 4.45 -11.20
N SER A 368 13.42 5.20 -10.94
CA SER A 368 12.08 4.62 -10.76
C SER A 368 11.53 3.90 -12.00
N LEU A 369 12.05 4.22 -13.19
CA LEU A 369 11.77 3.56 -14.47
C LEU A 369 12.80 2.46 -14.80
N SER A 370 13.72 2.17 -13.88
CA SER A 370 14.93 1.36 -14.11
C SER A 370 15.88 1.93 -15.19
N LEU A 371 15.82 3.24 -15.39
CA LEU A 371 16.76 3.99 -16.23
C LEU A 371 17.90 4.53 -15.35
N MET A 372 18.68 3.63 -14.77
CA MET A 372 19.78 3.97 -13.85
C MET A 372 21.02 4.49 -14.59
N ASP A 373 21.30 3.93 -15.78
CA ASP A 373 22.49 4.23 -16.58
C ASP A 373 22.12 4.78 -17.97
N ASP A 374 22.96 5.66 -18.51
CA ASP A 374 22.90 6.20 -19.89
C ASP A 374 22.96 5.10 -20.97
N THR A 375 23.22 3.85 -20.58
CA THR A 375 23.29 2.67 -21.44
C THR A 375 21.92 2.22 -21.92
N HIS A 376 20.83 2.55 -21.21
CA HIS A 376 19.50 2.15 -21.63
C HIS A 376 19.05 2.93 -22.87
N PRO A 377 18.59 2.29 -23.96
CA PRO A 377 18.24 2.97 -25.22
C PRO A 377 17.21 4.10 -25.04
N MET A 378 16.26 3.91 -24.13
CA MET A 378 15.20 4.88 -23.84
C MET A 378 15.63 6.06 -22.93
N TYR A 379 16.81 6.01 -22.32
CA TYR A 379 17.26 7.00 -21.32
C TYR A 379 17.24 8.43 -21.88
N ASN A 380 17.94 8.66 -22.99
CA ASN A 380 18.08 9.98 -23.60
C ASN A 380 16.74 10.56 -24.08
N HIS A 381 15.82 9.70 -24.50
CA HIS A 381 14.51 10.10 -24.99
C HIS A 381 13.60 10.58 -23.85
N VAL A 382 13.63 9.88 -22.71
CA VAL A 382 12.86 10.24 -21.51
C VAL A 382 13.48 11.46 -20.80
N TYR A 383 14.81 11.50 -20.68
CA TYR A 383 15.55 12.61 -20.05
C TYR A 383 15.28 13.96 -20.73
N ASN A 384 15.26 13.98 -22.07
CA ASN A 384 15.07 15.21 -22.84
C ASN A 384 13.59 15.61 -22.99
N CYS A 385 12.65 14.68 -22.86
CA CYS A 385 11.20 14.91 -22.99
C CYS A 385 10.86 15.81 -24.21
N SER A 386 11.38 15.41 -25.38
CA SER A 386 11.23 16.15 -26.63
C SER A 386 10.03 15.66 -27.43
N GLN A 387 9.39 16.57 -28.17
CA GLN A 387 8.22 16.27 -29.00
C GLN A 387 8.58 15.60 -30.34
N ASP A 388 9.79 15.88 -30.84
CA ASP A 388 10.29 15.36 -32.13
C ASP A 388 11.10 14.06 -31.96
N SER A 389 11.15 13.53 -30.75
CA SER A 389 11.84 12.30 -30.38
C SER A 389 10.93 11.08 -30.57
N VAL A 390 11.52 9.88 -30.45
CA VAL A 390 10.81 8.60 -30.38
C VAL A 390 9.65 8.69 -29.38
N THR A 391 8.47 8.25 -29.82
CA THR A 391 7.27 8.29 -29.00
C THR A 391 7.32 7.16 -27.99
N ILE A 392 7.30 7.52 -26.70
CA ILE A 392 7.35 6.58 -25.57
C ILE A 392 6.16 6.85 -24.67
N LEU A 393 5.31 5.86 -24.50
CA LEU A 393 4.17 5.90 -23.59
C LEU A 393 4.34 4.88 -22.49
N TYR A 394 4.00 5.33 -21.29
CA TYR A 394 3.93 4.47 -20.13
C TYR A 394 2.48 4.33 -19.68
N LEU A 395 2.00 3.09 -19.63
CA LEU A 395 0.64 2.75 -19.24
C LEU A 395 0.62 2.38 -17.77
N THR A 396 -0.09 3.17 -16.98
CA THR A 396 -0.08 3.00 -15.52
C THR A 396 -1.31 2.22 -15.04
N LYS A 397 -2.51 2.61 -15.50
CA LYS A 397 -3.77 2.06 -15.01
C LYS A 397 -4.72 1.79 -16.17
N ILE A 398 -5.35 0.62 -16.17
CA ILE A 398 -6.39 0.28 -17.14
C ILE A 398 -7.74 0.75 -16.57
N LEU A 399 -8.51 1.47 -17.39
CA LEU A 399 -9.84 1.98 -17.04
C LEU A 399 -10.95 1.05 -17.50
N HIS A 400 -10.76 0.48 -18.69
CA HIS A 400 -11.74 -0.36 -19.34
C HIS A 400 -11.02 -1.44 -20.14
N PHE A 401 -11.52 -2.66 -20.09
CA PHE A 401 -10.93 -3.80 -20.80
C PHE A 401 -12.05 -4.65 -21.36
N ASP A 402 -12.12 -4.72 -22.69
CA ASP A 402 -12.97 -5.63 -23.45
C ASP A 402 -12.11 -6.59 -24.27
N ASP A 403 -12.72 -7.63 -24.84
CA ASP A 403 -12.04 -8.62 -25.69
C ASP A 403 -11.40 -8.01 -26.96
N ALA A 404 -11.81 -6.79 -27.34
CA ALA A 404 -11.33 -6.10 -28.54
C ALA A 404 -10.60 -4.78 -28.27
N ASN A 405 -10.96 -4.06 -27.19
CA ASN A 405 -10.43 -2.73 -26.92
C ASN A 405 -9.98 -2.58 -25.46
N VAL A 406 -8.84 -1.94 -25.25
CA VAL A 406 -8.33 -1.60 -23.91
C VAL A 406 -8.20 -0.09 -23.80
N THR A 407 -8.87 0.50 -22.80
CA THR A 407 -8.68 1.90 -22.44
C THR A 407 -7.81 2.02 -21.21
N ALA A 408 -6.69 2.73 -21.29
CA ALA A 408 -5.76 2.90 -20.18
C ALA A 408 -5.33 4.35 -20.00
N ILE A 409 -5.11 4.76 -18.75
CA ILE A 409 -4.43 6.01 -18.41
C ILE A 409 -2.94 5.83 -18.67
N CYS A 410 -2.40 6.74 -19.46
CA CYS A 410 -1.00 6.78 -19.81
C CYS A 410 -0.39 8.15 -19.55
N ARG A 411 0.94 8.15 -19.42
CA ARG A 411 1.75 9.36 -19.54
C ARG A 411 2.64 9.24 -20.76
N ILE A 412 2.63 10.27 -21.59
CA ILE A 412 3.55 10.37 -22.73
C ILE A 412 4.87 10.90 -22.19
N LEU A 413 5.91 10.06 -22.19
CA LEU A 413 7.23 10.41 -21.67
C LEU A 413 8.07 11.16 -22.71
N SER A 414 7.90 10.81 -23.99
CA SER A 414 8.60 11.44 -25.11
C SER A 414 7.77 11.32 -26.39
N GLY A 415 8.02 12.22 -27.34
CA GLY A 415 7.40 12.24 -28.66
C GLY A 415 5.97 12.79 -28.72
N ARG A 416 5.24 12.35 -29.74
CA ARG A 416 3.87 12.75 -30.05
C ARG A 416 3.05 11.52 -30.44
N ILE A 417 1.79 11.51 -30.02
CA ILE A 417 0.82 10.47 -30.37
C ILE A 417 -0.39 11.08 -31.05
N ALA A 418 -0.93 10.41 -32.07
CA ALA A 418 -2.17 10.72 -32.75
C ALA A 418 -3.06 9.48 -32.88
N VAL A 419 -4.36 9.71 -33.09
CA VAL A 419 -5.30 8.63 -33.37
C VAL A 419 -4.94 8.00 -34.72
N GLY A 420 -4.80 6.68 -34.74
CA GLY A 420 -4.38 5.88 -35.89
C GLY A 420 -2.89 5.52 -35.92
N ASP A 421 -2.08 6.01 -34.99
CA ASP A 421 -0.66 5.64 -34.91
C ASP A 421 -0.49 4.15 -34.52
N GLU A 422 0.55 3.52 -35.06
CA GLU A 422 0.98 2.15 -34.70
C GLU A 422 2.20 2.21 -33.78
N LEU A 423 2.13 1.55 -32.63
CA LEU A 423 3.22 1.46 -31.66
C LEU A 423 3.54 0.00 -31.31
N TYR A 424 4.80 -0.27 -30.98
CA TYR A 424 5.28 -1.56 -30.50
C TYR A 424 5.04 -1.71 -29.00
N THR A 425 4.54 -2.87 -28.57
CA THR A 425 4.49 -3.30 -27.16
C THR A 425 5.84 -3.85 -26.74
N ILE A 426 6.39 -3.35 -25.63
CA ILE A 426 7.70 -3.77 -25.11
C ILE A 426 7.53 -4.49 -23.79
N ALA A 427 7.68 -5.81 -23.82
CA ALA A 427 7.61 -6.67 -22.63
C ALA A 427 8.78 -6.41 -21.66
N ASN A 428 8.49 -6.50 -20.36
CA ASN A 428 9.49 -6.31 -19.30
C ASN A 428 10.19 -7.62 -18.89
N ASP A 429 9.55 -8.77 -19.11
CA ASP A 429 10.09 -10.08 -18.74
C ASP A 429 10.62 -10.79 -19.99
N LYS A 430 11.93 -11.07 -19.99
CA LYS A 430 12.54 -11.98 -20.96
C LYS A 430 12.09 -13.39 -20.61
N SER A 431 11.11 -13.95 -21.33
CA SER A 431 10.99 -15.40 -21.38
C SER A 431 12.12 -15.92 -22.26
N ASP A 432 13.24 -16.31 -21.67
CA ASP A 432 14.29 -17.04 -22.38
C ASP A 432 13.68 -18.37 -22.86
N ASN A 433 13.48 -18.52 -24.17
CA ASN A 433 13.24 -19.82 -24.77
C ASN A 433 14.57 -20.59 -24.82
N ASP A 434 14.49 -21.91 -24.57
CA ASP A 434 15.57 -22.90 -24.44
C ASP A 434 16.60 -22.98 -25.60
N ASN A 435 16.44 -22.18 -26.67
CA ASN A 435 17.22 -22.28 -27.91
C ASN A 435 18.19 -21.10 -28.17
N GLY A 436 18.29 -20.10 -27.28
CA GLY A 436 19.29 -19.03 -27.42
C GLY A 436 19.12 -18.11 -28.64
N GLU A 437 18.01 -18.20 -29.37
CA GLU A 437 17.59 -17.24 -30.39
C GLU A 437 16.50 -16.33 -29.81
N THR A 438 16.84 -15.05 -29.60
CA THR A 438 15.95 -13.99 -29.11
C THR A 438 15.00 -13.54 -30.21
N LEU A 439 13.92 -14.27 -30.45
CA LEU A 439 12.81 -13.76 -31.26
C LEU A 439 11.94 -12.87 -30.36
N ILE A 440 12.27 -11.58 -30.33
CA ILE A 440 11.44 -10.54 -29.72
C ILE A 440 10.28 -10.29 -30.70
N GLU A 441 9.14 -10.96 -30.52
CA GLU A 441 7.90 -10.56 -31.19
C GLU A 441 7.34 -9.32 -30.48
N ASN A 442 7.89 -8.15 -30.80
CA ASN A 442 7.28 -6.88 -30.44
C ASN A 442 6.02 -6.70 -31.30
N GLU A 443 4.85 -7.04 -30.73
CA GLU A 443 3.56 -6.85 -31.39
C GLU A 443 3.28 -5.36 -31.61
N LYS A 444 2.59 -5.06 -32.71
CA LYS A 444 2.14 -3.69 -33.01
C LYS A 444 0.69 -3.50 -32.60
N VAL A 445 0.44 -2.39 -31.93
CA VAL A 445 -0.88 -1.98 -31.44
C VAL A 445 -1.25 -0.65 -32.08
N THR A 446 -2.50 -0.52 -32.51
CA THR A 446 -3.03 0.72 -33.09
C THR A 446 -3.80 1.52 -32.04
N ILE A 447 -3.63 2.83 -32.07
CA ILE A 447 -4.38 3.75 -31.22
C ILE A 447 -5.72 4.09 -31.87
N ASN A 448 -6.79 3.52 -31.34
CA ASN A 448 -8.16 3.71 -31.85
C ASN A 448 -8.78 5.03 -31.35
N GLY A 449 -8.38 5.48 -30.16
CA GLY A 449 -8.93 6.66 -29.51
C GLY A 449 -7.95 7.29 -28.54
N LEU A 450 -8.00 8.62 -28.46
CA LEU A 450 -7.28 9.40 -27.47
C LEU A 450 -8.28 10.29 -26.72
N TYR A 451 -8.17 10.32 -25.40
CA TYR A 451 -9.12 11.03 -24.55
C TYR A 451 -8.42 11.85 -23.47
N MET A 452 -8.86 13.08 -23.29
CA MET A 452 -8.53 13.91 -22.13
C MET A 452 -9.52 13.61 -21.00
N LEU A 453 -8.98 13.46 -19.78
CA LEU A 453 -9.75 13.08 -18.61
C LEU A 453 -10.36 14.33 -17.95
N MET A 454 -11.67 14.34 -17.76
CA MET A 454 -12.42 15.43 -17.13
C MET A 454 -13.25 14.93 -15.92
N GLY A 455 -12.64 14.08 -15.09
CA GLY A 455 -13.31 13.36 -14.02
C GLY A 455 -14.25 12.30 -14.57
N ARG A 456 -15.56 12.57 -14.52
CA ARG A 456 -16.62 11.64 -14.97
C ARG A 456 -16.71 11.53 -16.49
N GLU A 457 -16.35 12.59 -17.20
CA GLU A 457 -16.42 12.67 -18.66
C GLU A 457 -15.04 12.48 -19.28
N ARG A 458 -15.03 11.96 -20.51
CA ARG A 458 -13.83 11.80 -21.33
C ARG A 458 -14.03 12.58 -22.63
N ILE A 459 -13.11 13.47 -22.94
CA ILE A 459 -13.19 14.30 -24.14
C ILE A 459 -12.25 13.73 -25.19
N SER A 460 -12.77 13.35 -26.35
CA SER A 460 -11.95 12.85 -27.46
C SER A 460 -11.01 13.92 -28.01
N ILE A 461 -9.73 13.58 -28.16
CA ILE A 461 -8.69 14.45 -28.74
C ILE A 461 -8.03 13.77 -29.94
N ARG A 462 -7.46 14.54 -30.87
CA ARG A 462 -6.82 14.00 -32.08
C ARG A 462 -5.35 13.63 -31.89
N SER A 463 -4.65 14.35 -31.01
CA SER A 463 -3.24 14.11 -30.72
C SER A 463 -2.86 14.68 -29.35
N ALA A 464 -1.83 14.11 -28.73
CA ALA A 464 -1.24 14.55 -27.47
C ALA A 464 0.29 14.56 -27.56
N LEU A 465 0.95 15.30 -26.66
CA LEU A 465 2.40 15.55 -26.68
C LEU A 465 3.07 15.07 -25.38
N ALA A 466 4.40 14.91 -25.45
CA ALA A 466 5.25 14.62 -24.30
C ALA A 466 4.91 15.47 -23.07
N GLY A 467 4.87 14.82 -21.90
CA GLY A 467 4.49 15.38 -20.61
C GLY A 467 2.99 15.29 -20.29
N THR A 468 2.13 14.98 -21.26
CA THR A 468 0.68 14.94 -21.06
C THR A 468 0.22 13.62 -20.45
N VAL A 469 -0.69 13.69 -19.47
CA VAL A 469 -1.45 12.53 -18.97
C VAL A 469 -2.77 12.46 -19.73
N CYS A 470 -3.05 11.33 -20.38
CA CYS A 470 -4.27 11.11 -21.16
C CYS A 470 -4.69 9.64 -21.14
N ALA A 471 -5.91 9.36 -21.58
CA ALA A 471 -6.37 7.99 -21.79
C ALA A 471 -6.22 7.60 -23.26
N VAL A 472 -5.67 6.41 -23.50
CA VAL A 472 -5.51 5.80 -24.83
C VAL A 472 -6.42 4.59 -24.94
N GLU A 473 -7.01 4.41 -26.10
CA GLU A 473 -7.78 3.22 -26.48
C GLU A 473 -7.02 2.43 -27.54
N LEU A 474 -6.78 1.15 -27.25
CA LEU A 474 -5.90 0.24 -27.98
C LEU A 474 -6.70 -0.95 -28.51
N ASN A 475 -6.30 -1.52 -29.65
CA ASN A 475 -7.03 -2.56 -30.40
C ASN A 475 -6.71 -4.03 -30.03
N GLN A 476 -5.84 -4.28 -29.05
CA GLN A 476 -5.38 -5.64 -28.72
C GLN A 476 -5.16 -5.85 -27.21
N THR A 477 -5.15 -7.13 -26.82
CA THR A 477 -4.89 -7.59 -25.45
C THR A 477 -3.49 -7.25 -24.99
N PHE A 478 -3.41 -6.75 -23.76
CA PHE A 478 -2.24 -6.08 -23.23
C PHE A 478 -1.35 -7.02 -22.41
N SER A 479 -0.08 -7.17 -22.80
CA SER A 479 0.93 -7.87 -22.00
C SER A 479 1.95 -6.92 -21.33
N SER A 480 2.16 -5.70 -21.86
CA SER A 480 3.37 -4.92 -21.54
C SER A 480 3.16 -3.44 -21.20
N CYS A 481 3.72 -2.94 -20.09
CA CYS A 481 3.50 -1.58 -19.57
C CYS A 481 4.00 -0.42 -20.46
N THR A 482 4.83 -0.69 -21.46
CA THR A 482 5.52 0.32 -22.27
C THR A 482 5.14 0.19 -23.74
N LEU A 483 4.74 1.30 -24.38
CA LEU A 483 4.53 1.37 -25.83
C LEU A 483 5.52 2.33 -26.46
N CYS A 484 6.12 1.95 -27.59
CA CYS A 484 7.10 2.78 -28.29
C CYS A 484 6.86 2.82 -29.80
N SER A 485 7.24 3.91 -30.46
CA SER A 485 7.22 3.97 -31.94
C SER A 485 8.32 3.11 -32.58
N GLU A 486 9.36 2.77 -31.82
CA GLU A 486 10.46 1.91 -32.26
C GLU A 486 10.52 0.62 -31.42
N PRO A 487 10.97 -0.50 -31.99
CA PRO A 487 11.09 -1.76 -31.28
C PRO A 487 12.37 -1.75 -30.43
N PHE A 488 12.26 -1.45 -29.13
CA PHE A 488 13.37 -1.66 -28.18
C PHE A 488 13.35 -3.07 -27.59
N GLU A 489 14.51 -3.48 -27.05
CA GLU A 489 14.70 -4.81 -26.43
C GLU A 489 14.24 -4.88 -24.98
N VAL A 490 14.21 -3.75 -24.27
CA VAL A 490 13.93 -3.67 -22.84
C VAL A 490 12.92 -2.55 -22.57
N GLY A 491 11.82 -2.90 -21.90
CA GLY A 491 10.77 -1.98 -21.50
C GLY A 491 11.04 -1.30 -20.15
N LEU A 492 10.23 -0.30 -19.82
CA LEU A 492 10.31 0.38 -18.53
C LEU A 492 9.70 -0.49 -17.43
N LYS A 493 10.43 -0.67 -16.34
CA LYS A 493 9.98 -1.54 -15.23
C LYS A 493 8.67 -1.03 -14.63
N ARG A 494 7.78 -1.97 -14.30
CA ARG A 494 6.56 -1.65 -13.55
C ARG A 494 6.95 -1.47 -12.07
N PRO A 495 6.49 -0.41 -11.37
CA PRO A 495 6.64 -0.32 -9.94
C PRO A 495 6.12 -1.62 -9.31
N SER A 496 6.98 -2.34 -8.60
CA SER A 496 6.56 -3.53 -7.86
C SER A 496 5.60 -3.08 -6.77
N HIS A 497 4.31 -3.32 -6.98
CA HIS A 497 3.28 -3.01 -6.00
C HIS A 497 3.42 -3.98 -4.81
N ILE A 498 4.00 -3.48 -3.72
CA ILE A 498 4.16 -4.22 -2.47
C ILE A 498 2.87 -4.06 -1.67
N GLY A 499 1.96 -4.99 -1.89
CA GLY A 499 0.82 -5.25 -1.01
C GLY A 499 0.44 -6.71 -1.19
N GLU A 500 0.76 -7.56 -0.22
CA GLU A 500 0.31 -8.96 -0.26
C GLU A 500 -1.23 -8.98 -0.21
N PRO A 501 -1.93 -9.68 -1.12
CA PRO A 501 -3.37 -9.82 -1.02
C PRO A 501 -3.68 -10.81 0.12
N LEU A 502 -4.23 -10.28 1.22
CA LEU A 502 -4.38 -11.01 2.49
C LEU A 502 -5.75 -11.63 2.67
N VAL A 503 -6.80 -11.01 2.11
CA VAL A 503 -8.19 -11.42 2.29
C VAL A 503 -8.65 -12.23 1.07
N ARG A 504 -9.05 -13.47 1.30
CA ARG A 504 -9.53 -14.43 0.30
C ARG A 504 -11.02 -14.70 0.44
N VAL A 505 -11.73 -14.72 -0.69
CA VAL A 505 -13.12 -15.19 -0.78
C VAL A 505 -13.27 -16.20 -1.92
N SER A 506 -14.11 -17.22 -1.75
CA SER A 506 -14.62 -18.01 -2.88
C SER A 506 -15.79 -17.27 -3.51
N VAL A 507 -15.75 -17.13 -4.84
CA VAL A 507 -16.82 -16.55 -5.66
C VAL A 507 -17.34 -17.62 -6.60
N GLN A 508 -18.64 -17.87 -6.55
CA GLN A 508 -19.32 -18.86 -7.38
C GLN A 508 -20.46 -18.20 -8.15
N SER A 509 -20.68 -18.64 -9.38
CA SER A 509 -21.91 -18.30 -10.11
C SER A 509 -23.06 -19.17 -9.62
N LEU A 510 -24.24 -18.59 -9.44
CA LEU A 510 -25.49 -19.32 -9.18
C LEU A 510 -26.22 -19.73 -10.46
N GLY A 511 -25.73 -19.29 -11.63
CA GLY A 511 -26.31 -19.56 -12.95
C GLY A 511 -25.78 -20.83 -13.62
N ASP A 512 -26.04 -20.94 -14.91
CA ASP A 512 -25.62 -22.08 -15.75
C ASP A 512 -24.11 -22.03 -16.07
N SER A 513 -23.61 -23.05 -16.79
CA SER A 513 -22.20 -23.15 -17.20
C SER A 513 -21.69 -21.92 -17.96
N ASP A 514 -22.56 -21.24 -18.72
CA ASP A 514 -22.20 -20.01 -19.44
C ASP A 514 -21.93 -18.84 -18.49
N ASP A 515 -22.69 -18.73 -17.41
CA ASP A 515 -22.50 -17.68 -16.41
C ASP A 515 -21.23 -17.92 -15.59
N TRP A 516 -20.83 -19.19 -15.40
CA TRP A 516 -19.52 -19.52 -14.83
C TRP A 516 -18.38 -19.04 -15.73
N GLN A 517 -18.48 -19.21 -17.06
CA GLN A 517 -17.46 -18.71 -17.99
C GLN A 517 -17.40 -17.18 -18.02
N LYS A 518 -18.55 -16.49 -17.99
CA LYS A 518 -18.62 -15.02 -17.89
C LYS A 518 -18.04 -14.52 -16.57
N LEU A 519 -18.31 -15.20 -15.46
CA LEU A 519 -17.71 -14.86 -14.17
C LEU A 519 -16.19 -15.04 -14.21
N ARG A 520 -15.71 -16.13 -14.81
CA ARG A 520 -14.28 -16.39 -14.97
C ARG A 520 -13.60 -15.32 -15.83
N SER A 521 -14.22 -14.89 -16.93
CA SER A 521 -13.68 -13.80 -17.74
C SER A 521 -13.70 -12.49 -16.97
N ALA A 522 -14.82 -12.12 -16.33
CA ALA A 522 -14.93 -10.91 -15.51
C ALA A 522 -13.89 -10.86 -14.37
N LEU A 523 -13.64 -11.97 -13.68
CA LEU A 523 -12.61 -12.06 -12.64
C LEU A 523 -11.19 -11.89 -13.21
N LYS A 524 -10.91 -12.44 -14.40
CA LYS A 524 -9.64 -12.18 -15.11
C LYS A 524 -9.51 -10.71 -15.48
N GLN A 525 -10.57 -10.09 -16.01
CA GLN A 525 -10.58 -8.66 -16.33
C GLN A 525 -10.33 -7.82 -15.07
N LEU A 526 -10.98 -8.15 -13.95
CA LEU A 526 -10.77 -7.47 -12.67
C LEU A 526 -9.31 -7.55 -12.19
N SER A 527 -8.66 -8.71 -12.31
CA SER A 527 -7.24 -8.85 -11.96
C SER A 527 -6.29 -8.02 -12.82
N VAL A 528 -6.72 -7.64 -14.03
CA VAL A 528 -5.98 -6.75 -14.93
C VAL A 528 -6.23 -5.27 -14.58
N LEU A 529 -7.47 -4.93 -14.19
CA LEU A 529 -7.84 -3.57 -13.79
C LEU A 529 -7.25 -3.17 -12.43
N ASP A 530 -7.16 -4.10 -11.48
CA ASP A 530 -6.63 -3.87 -10.14
C ASP A 530 -5.48 -4.84 -9.84
N SER A 531 -4.26 -4.30 -9.77
CA SER A 531 -3.02 -5.07 -9.55
C SER A 531 -2.97 -5.78 -8.20
N ASN A 532 -3.79 -5.36 -7.24
CA ASN A 532 -3.83 -5.94 -5.90
C ASN A 532 -4.82 -7.11 -5.81
N VAL A 533 -5.52 -7.44 -6.89
CA VAL A 533 -6.45 -8.58 -6.96
C VAL A 533 -5.75 -9.78 -7.59
N ARG A 534 -5.82 -10.93 -6.94
CA ARG A 534 -5.37 -12.21 -7.52
C ARG A 534 -6.53 -13.19 -7.58
N VAL A 535 -6.63 -13.92 -8.67
CA VAL A 535 -7.65 -14.95 -8.87
C VAL A 535 -6.97 -16.30 -9.00
N ILE A 536 -7.40 -17.26 -8.17
CA ILE A 536 -6.85 -18.61 -8.14
C ILE A 536 -8.00 -19.59 -8.32
N GLU A 537 -7.85 -20.54 -9.23
CA GLU A 537 -8.76 -21.67 -9.36
C GLU A 537 -8.35 -22.75 -8.35
N GLN A 538 -9.28 -23.12 -7.47
CA GLN A 538 -9.06 -24.11 -6.42
C GLN A 538 -9.25 -25.54 -6.97
N GLU A 539 -8.73 -26.53 -6.24
CA GLU A 539 -8.87 -27.95 -6.62
C GLU A 539 -10.34 -28.44 -6.66
N ASN A 540 -11.21 -27.81 -5.87
CA ASN A 540 -12.65 -28.07 -5.88
C ASN A 540 -13.40 -27.40 -7.06
N GLY A 541 -12.68 -26.70 -7.95
CA GLY A 541 -13.24 -25.97 -9.09
C GLY A 541 -13.83 -24.58 -8.74
N GLU A 542 -13.70 -24.13 -7.49
CA GLU A 542 -14.13 -22.79 -7.09
C GLU A 542 -13.10 -21.72 -7.46
N LEU A 543 -13.57 -20.53 -7.80
CA LEU A 543 -12.71 -19.37 -8.05
C LEU A 543 -12.49 -18.62 -6.73
N ALA A 544 -11.25 -18.56 -6.27
CA ALA A 544 -10.83 -17.76 -5.13
C ALA A 544 -10.35 -16.39 -5.59
N MET A 545 -10.93 -15.32 -5.07
CA MET A 545 -10.45 -13.95 -5.24
C MET A 545 -9.70 -13.52 -3.98
N LEU A 546 -8.46 -13.06 -4.13
CA LEU A 546 -7.62 -12.51 -3.07
C LEU A 546 -7.50 -11.01 -3.26
N THR A 547 -7.63 -10.26 -2.16
CA THR A 547 -7.69 -8.79 -2.13
C THR A 547 -6.88 -8.26 -0.95
N ALA A 548 -6.48 -6.99 -1.03
CA ALA A 548 -5.63 -6.36 0.00
C ALA A 548 -6.28 -6.24 1.39
N GLY A 549 -7.61 -6.07 1.45
CA GLY A 549 -8.33 -5.80 2.69
C GLY A 549 -9.85 -5.86 2.51
N GLU A 550 -10.61 -5.66 3.59
CA GLU A 550 -12.08 -5.75 3.57
C GLU A 550 -12.72 -4.66 2.70
N VAL A 551 -12.23 -3.43 2.79
CA VAL A 551 -12.79 -2.30 2.03
C VAL A 551 -12.53 -2.51 0.53
N HIS A 552 -11.33 -2.99 0.20
CA HIS A 552 -10.96 -3.35 -1.16
C HIS A 552 -11.76 -4.54 -1.70
N LEU A 553 -12.02 -5.58 -0.89
CA LEU A 553 -12.88 -6.69 -1.25
C LEU A 553 -14.28 -6.21 -1.67
N GLN A 554 -14.89 -5.34 -0.87
CA GLN A 554 -16.23 -4.83 -1.18
C GLN A 554 -16.27 -3.99 -2.47
N LYS A 555 -15.21 -3.19 -2.72
CA LYS A 555 -15.05 -2.48 -3.99
C LYS A 555 -14.97 -3.47 -5.16
N CYS A 556 -14.15 -4.52 -5.05
CA CYS A 556 -14.01 -5.55 -6.08
C CYS A 556 -15.34 -6.25 -6.39
N LEU A 557 -16.14 -6.55 -5.37
CA LEU A 557 -17.46 -7.15 -5.56
C LEU A 557 -18.43 -6.19 -6.28
N THR A 558 -18.34 -4.89 -5.97
CA THR A 558 -19.12 -3.86 -6.67
C THR A 558 -18.65 -3.71 -8.13
N ASP A 559 -17.33 -3.77 -8.38
CA ASP A 559 -16.77 -3.79 -9.73
C ASP A 559 -17.27 -5.00 -10.56
N LEU A 560 -17.37 -6.19 -9.95
CA LEU A 560 -17.96 -7.36 -10.62
C LEU A 560 -19.45 -7.17 -10.93
N TRP A 561 -20.20 -6.53 -10.02
CA TRP A 561 -21.60 -6.17 -10.27
C TRP A 561 -21.72 -5.21 -11.45
N ASP A 562 -20.87 -4.18 -11.50
CA ASP A 562 -20.83 -3.19 -12.58
C ASP A 562 -20.49 -3.84 -13.94
N MET A 563 -19.70 -4.92 -13.93
CA MET A 563 -19.42 -5.78 -15.09
C MET A 563 -20.59 -6.71 -15.49
N GLY A 564 -21.74 -6.61 -14.81
CA GLY A 564 -22.94 -7.40 -15.08
C GLY A 564 -23.04 -8.73 -14.33
N GLN A 565 -22.15 -9.00 -13.37
CA GLN A 565 -22.20 -10.22 -12.54
C GLN A 565 -23.12 -10.01 -11.33
N THR A 566 -24.43 -10.16 -11.52
CA THR A 566 -25.43 -9.94 -10.46
C THR A 566 -25.79 -11.20 -9.68
N ASN A 567 -25.56 -12.39 -10.24
CA ASN A 567 -25.99 -13.67 -9.66
C ASN A 567 -24.80 -14.47 -9.09
N ILE A 568 -24.02 -13.83 -8.21
CA ILE A 568 -22.84 -14.44 -7.59
C ILE A 568 -23.10 -14.77 -6.12
N LYS A 569 -22.60 -15.93 -5.68
CA LYS A 569 -22.51 -16.32 -4.28
C LYS A 569 -21.08 -16.13 -3.81
N VAL A 570 -20.91 -15.32 -2.77
CA VAL A 570 -19.61 -15.02 -2.17
C VAL A 570 -19.56 -15.68 -0.79
N SER A 571 -18.47 -16.40 -0.51
CA SER A 571 -18.22 -16.95 0.84
C SER A 571 -17.81 -15.86 1.82
N GLU A 572 -17.91 -16.10 3.13
CA GLU A 572 -17.35 -15.15 4.11
C GLU A 572 -15.82 -15.01 3.91
N PRO A 573 -15.25 -13.82 4.14
CA PRO A 573 -13.83 -13.56 3.94
C PRO A 573 -12.97 -14.40 4.89
N ILE A 574 -11.89 -14.94 4.34
CA ILE A 574 -10.88 -15.71 5.08
C ILE A 574 -9.53 -15.02 4.91
N VAL A 575 -8.68 -15.15 5.91
CA VAL A 575 -7.27 -14.75 5.83
C VAL A 575 -6.44 -16.01 5.62
N SER A 576 -5.48 -15.96 4.69
CA SER A 576 -4.49 -17.03 4.58
C SER A 576 -3.62 -17.09 5.84
N PHE A 577 -3.46 -18.28 6.41
CA PHE A 577 -2.51 -18.53 7.48
C PHE A 577 -1.22 -19.13 6.90
N GLN A 578 -0.17 -19.16 7.70
CA GLN A 578 1.01 -19.98 7.43
C GLN A 578 1.16 -21.00 8.57
N GLU A 579 1.94 -22.05 8.34
CA GLU A 579 2.23 -23.07 9.33
C GLU A 579 3.71 -23.02 9.70
N THR A 580 4.03 -23.20 10.97
CA THR A 580 5.43 -23.22 11.42
C THR A 580 5.70 -24.32 12.43
N VAL A 581 6.98 -24.66 12.56
CA VAL A 581 7.48 -25.61 13.56
C VAL A 581 8.18 -24.80 14.65
N VAL A 582 7.70 -24.93 15.88
CA VAL A 582 8.32 -24.28 17.04
C VAL A 582 9.36 -25.22 17.66
N PRO A 583 10.52 -24.72 18.09
CA PRO A 583 11.49 -25.53 18.82
C PRO A 583 10.87 -26.14 20.10
N PRO A 584 11.29 -27.36 20.47
CA PRO A 584 10.77 -28.02 21.66
C PRO A 584 11.08 -27.18 22.91
N GLN A 585 10.07 -26.99 23.76
CA GLN A 585 10.22 -26.24 25.01
C GLN A 585 11.21 -26.94 25.96
N PRO A 586 11.90 -26.19 26.85
CA PRO A 586 12.86 -26.75 27.78
C PRO A 586 12.20 -27.77 28.73
N GLY A 587 12.55 -29.05 28.60
CA GLY A 587 12.03 -30.13 29.44
C GLY A 587 11.20 -31.20 28.72
N ALA A 588 10.88 -31.01 27.43
CA ALA A 588 10.28 -32.07 26.61
C ALA A 588 11.26 -33.24 26.41
N ALA A 589 10.78 -34.48 26.54
CA ALA A 589 11.59 -35.67 26.30
C ALA A 589 12.19 -35.63 24.89
N SER A 590 13.50 -35.79 24.77
CA SER A 590 14.25 -35.79 23.51
C SER A 590 13.85 -37.03 22.67
N GLY A 591 12.71 -36.95 21.98
CA GLY A 591 12.24 -37.98 21.06
C GLY A 591 13.21 -38.18 19.88
N THR A 592 13.14 -39.35 19.25
CA THR A 592 13.82 -39.61 17.98
C THR A 592 13.08 -38.88 16.84
N TYR A 593 13.57 -37.68 16.51
CA TYR A 593 13.06 -36.85 15.41
C TYR A 593 13.40 -37.40 14.01
N GLU A 594 14.17 -38.50 13.93
CA GLU A 594 14.51 -39.19 12.68
C GLU A 594 13.32 -39.98 12.16
N THR A 595 13.03 -39.86 10.87
CA THR A 595 11.92 -40.56 10.22
C THR A 595 12.47 -41.28 8.99
N GLU A 596 12.11 -42.56 8.86
CA GLU A 596 12.57 -43.43 7.80
C GLU A 596 11.36 -43.97 7.02
N CYS A 597 11.50 -44.02 5.70
CA CYS A 597 10.54 -44.66 4.81
C CYS A 597 11.26 -45.63 3.87
N SER A 598 10.67 -46.80 3.66
CA SER A 598 11.12 -47.81 2.70
C SER A 598 10.04 -48.02 1.64
N ILE A 599 10.44 -48.00 0.38
CA ILE A 599 9.55 -48.04 -0.79
C ILE A 599 9.71 -49.40 -1.49
N ARG A 600 8.58 -49.98 -1.92
CA ARG A 600 8.51 -51.25 -2.68
C ARG A 600 9.42 -52.37 -2.12
N GLY A 601 9.36 -52.61 -0.81
CA GLY A 601 10.09 -53.74 -0.19
C GLY A 601 11.59 -53.52 0.00
N GLY A 602 12.08 -52.27 0.00
CA GLY A 602 13.49 -51.94 0.24
C GLY A 602 14.22 -51.36 -0.97
N LEU A 603 13.58 -51.28 -2.13
CA LEU A 603 14.16 -50.75 -3.37
C LEU A 603 14.57 -49.28 -3.27
N ALA A 604 13.93 -48.49 -2.42
CA ALA A 604 14.42 -47.17 -2.09
C ALA A 604 14.16 -46.85 -0.62
N LYS A 605 15.14 -46.23 0.03
CA LYS A 605 15.09 -45.86 1.44
C LYS A 605 15.42 -44.37 1.59
N ILE A 606 14.60 -43.66 2.36
CA ILE A 606 14.78 -42.24 2.65
C ILE A 606 14.78 -42.08 4.17
N LYS A 607 15.83 -41.45 4.70
CA LYS A 607 15.94 -41.06 6.10
C LYS A 607 16.12 -39.54 6.19
N LEU A 608 15.21 -38.89 6.90
CA LEU A 608 15.22 -37.44 7.06
C LEU A 608 14.75 -36.98 8.44
N ARG A 609 15.00 -35.71 8.71
CA ARG A 609 14.62 -35.01 9.94
C ARG A 609 14.06 -33.62 9.61
N ALA A 610 12.99 -33.23 10.29
CA ALA A 610 12.53 -31.85 10.31
C ALA A 610 13.20 -31.07 11.46
N VAL A 611 13.59 -29.83 11.19
CA VAL A 611 14.25 -28.93 12.14
C VAL A 611 13.64 -27.52 12.05
N PRO A 612 13.40 -26.83 13.18
CA PRO A 612 12.94 -25.45 13.16
C PRO A 612 14.08 -24.50 12.76
N LEU A 613 13.75 -23.43 12.03
CA LEU A 613 14.68 -22.36 11.66
C LEU A 613 14.50 -21.14 12.59
N PRO A 614 15.58 -20.42 12.91
CA PRO A 614 15.49 -19.21 13.73
C PRO A 614 14.80 -18.07 12.98
N SER A 615 14.07 -17.22 13.71
CA SER A 615 13.32 -16.10 13.12
C SER A 615 14.23 -15.12 12.38
N GLN A 616 15.45 -14.86 12.87
CA GLN A 616 16.43 -14.00 12.20
C GLN A 616 16.82 -14.53 10.80
N LEU A 617 16.96 -15.86 10.67
CA LEU A 617 17.27 -16.50 9.41
C LEU A 617 16.08 -16.41 8.43
N VAL A 618 14.85 -16.60 8.93
CA VAL A 618 13.64 -16.43 8.13
C VAL A 618 13.49 -14.99 7.65
N THR A 619 13.77 -13.99 8.49
CA THR A 619 13.78 -12.57 8.09
C THR A 619 14.83 -12.29 7.03
N LEU A 620 16.02 -12.89 7.12
CA LEU A 620 17.04 -12.77 6.08
C LEU A 620 16.55 -13.33 4.73
N LEU A 621 15.88 -14.49 4.73
CA LEU A 621 15.30 -15.07 3.51
C LEU A 621 14.18 -14.18 2.94
N LYS A 622 13.37 -13.55 3.80
CA LYS A 622 12.32 -12.59 3.39
C LYS A 622 12.91 -11.36 2.70
N ASN A 623 13.99 -10.81 3.24
CA ASN A 623 14.63 -9.61 2.69
C ASN A 623 15.32 -9.88 1.34
N ASN A 624 15.65 -11.14 1.03
CA ASN A 624 16.38 -11.55 -0.18
C ASN A 624 15.50 -12.37 -1.15
N GLU A 625 14.22 -12.03 -1.28
CA GLU A 625 13.26 -12.77 -2.11
C GLU A 625 13.65 -12.79 -3.61
N CYS A 626 14.22 -11.69 -4.13
CA CYS A 626 14.72 -11.60 -5.51
C CYS A 626 15.88 -12.57 -5.76
N ALA A 627 16.83 -12.65 -4.83
CA ALA A 627 17.96 -13.58 -4.89
C ALA A 627 17.48 -15.04 -4.87
N LEU A 628 16.46 -15.37 -4.06
CA LEU A 628 15.86 -16.71 -4.03
C LEU A 628 15.18 -17.09 -5.35
N SER A 629 14.52 -16.12 -6.00
CA SER A 629 13.88 -16.32 -7.30
C SER A 629 14.94 -16.51 -8.40
N SER A 630 15.98 -15.68 -8.39
CA SER A 630 17.13 -15.77 -9.30
C SER A 630 17.83 -17.13 -9.19
N LEU A 631 18.05 -17.63 -7.97
CA LEU A 631 18.65 -18.95 -7.72
C LEU A 631 17.82 -20.10 -8.30
N ARG A 632 16.48 -19.98 -8.24
CA ARG A 632 15.57 -20.99 -8.78
C ARG A 632 15.56 -20.98 -10.31
N GLU A 633 15.73 -19.81 -10.92
CA GLU A 633 15.88 -19.61 -12.37
C GLU A 633 17.28 -19.99 -12.88
N GLY A 634 18.23 -20.32 -11.99
CA GLY A 634 19.58 -20.73 -12.35
C GLY A 634 20.54 -19.56 -12.60
N ILE A 635 20.24 -18.38 -12.04
CA ILE A 635 21.08 -17.18 -12.10
C ILE A 635 21.92 -17.12 -10.81
N PHE A 636 23.20 -17.46 -10.91
CA PHE A 636 24.08 -17.66 -9.74
C PHE A 636 25.04 -16.49 -9.45
N GLU A 637 25.43 -15.72 -10.47
CA GLU A 637 26.44 -14.65 -10.37
C GLU A 637 25.88 -13.29 -9.92
N ASN A 638 24.65 -13.26 -9.40
CA ASN A 638 24.03 -12.03 -8.91
C ASN A 638 24.71 -11.56 -7.60
N ALA A 639 25.04 -10.27 -7.49
CA ALA A 639 25.65 -9.69 -6.29
C ALA A 639 24.82 -9.95 -5.01
N GLU A 640 23.49 -9.90 -5.13
CA GLU A 640 22.57 -10.20 -4.02
C GLU A 640 22.69 -11.65 -3.52
N VAL A 641 22.88 -12.60 -4.44
CA VAL A 641 23.03 -14.03 -4.13
C VAL A 641 24.34 -14.28 -3.40
N CYS A 642 25.43 -13.66 -3.86
CA CYS A 642 26.75 -13.74 -3.23
C CYS A 642 26.73 -13.19 -1.79
N GLU A 643 26.09 -12.04 -1.59
CA GLU A 643 25.97 -11.41 -0.29
C GLU A 643 25.10 -12.24 0.67
N MET A 644 23.95 -12.76 0.19
CA MET A 644 23.10 -13.65 0.97
C MET A 644 23.86 -14.91 1.42
N LYS A 645 24.64 -15.53 0.53
CA LYS A 645 25.49 -16.69 0.87
C LYS A 645 26.50 -16.35 1.96
N ARG A 646 27.17 -15.19 1.86
CA ARG A 646 28.15 -14.72 2.85
C ARG A 646 27.51 -14.58 4.23
N ILE A 647 26.37 -13.90 4.32
CA ILE A 647 25.67 -13.68 5.60
C ILE A 647 25.19 -15.01 6.20
N LEU A 648 24.68 -15.95 5.38
CA LEU A 648 24.27 -17.28 5.85
C LEU A 648 25.44 -18.08 6.43
N CYS A 649 26.62 -18.04 5.79
CA CYS A 649 27.81 -18.76 6.26
C CYS A 649 28.43 -18.16 7.53
N GLU A 650 28.29 -16.85 7.75
CA GLU A 650 28.84 -16.14 8.90
C GLU A 650 27.85 -16.06 10.07
N ASP A 651 26.73 -15.37 9.87
CA ASP A 651 25.76 -15.07 10.92
C ASP A 651 24.66 -16.14 11.01
N GLY A 652 24.25 -16.71 9.87
CA GLY A 652 23.30 -17.83 9.84
C GLY A 652 23.73 -19.01 10.72
N VAL A 653 25.02 -19.37 10.68
CA VAL A 653 25.61 -20.42 11.51
C VAL A 653 25.53 -20.08 13.01
N LYS A 654 25.75 -18.81 13.38
CA LYS A 654 25.62 -18.35 14.77
C LYS A 654 24.16 -18.43 15.23
N TRP A 655 23.21 -17.99 14.40
CA TRP A 655 21.78 -18.02 14.72
C TRP A 655 21.27 -19.45 14.90
N LEU A 656 21.65 -20.37 13.99
CA LEU A 656 21.31 -21.79 14.11
C LEU A 656 21.82 -22.37 15.44
N LYS A 657 23.06 -22.06 15.83
CA LYS A 657 23.65 -22.57 17.07
C LYS A 657 23.00 -21.99 18.33
N GLN A 658 22.48 -20.76 18.28
CA GLN A 658 21.82 -20.10 19.41
C GLN A 658 20.46 -20.72 19.77
N LEU A 659 19.83 -21.49 18.87
CA LEU A 659 18.60 -22.24 19.12
C LEU A 659 18.82 -23.41 20.10
N LYS A 660 18.75 -23.12 21.40
CA LYS A 660 18.90 -24.11 22.48
C LYS A 660 17.83 -25.22 22.37
N GLY A 661 18.23 -26.46 22.69
CA GLY A 661 17.33 -27.61 22.72
C GLY A 661 17.06 -28.24 21.34
N THR A 662 17.55 -27.64 20.26
CA THR A 662 17.38 -28.16 18.90
C THR A 662 18.56 -29.02 18.45
N TRP A 663 18.43 -29.66 17.28
CA TRP A 663 19.53 -30.42 16.66
C TRP A 663 20.74 -29.54 16.34
N TRP A 664 20.51 -28.26 16.03
CA TRP A 664 21.56 -27.30 15.66
C TRP A 664 22.57 -27.05 16.79
N SER A 665 22.12 -26.91 18.03
CA SER A 665 22.99 -26.56 19.16
C SER A 665 24.01 -27.65 19.51
N ARG A 666 23.81 -28.89 19.04
CA ARG A 666 24.70 -30.02 19.29
C ARG A 666 25.83 -30.14 18.27
N ARG A 667 25.79 -29.37 17.17
CA ARG A 667 26.76 -29.45 16.06
C ARG A 667 27.85 -28.39 16.21
N THR A 668 29.00 -28.65 15.58
CA THR A 668 30.10 -27.68 15.53
C THR A 668 29.89 -26.67 14.41
N ASP A 669 30.48 -25.47 14.54
CA ASP A 669 30.36 -24.40 13.55
C ASP A 669 30.82 -24.86 12.16
N ARG A 670 31.84 -25.73 12.12
CA ARG A 670 32.33 -26.34 10.88
C ARG A 670 31.28 -27.22 10.21
N GLN A 671 30.56 -28.05 10.97
CA GLN A 671 29.50 -28.91 10.44
C GLN A 671 28.32 -28.08 9.93
N LEU A 672 27.97 -27.01 10.65
CA LEU A 672 26.89 -26.11 10.24
C LEU A 672 27.24 -25.37 8.94
N ARG A 673 28.48 -24.87 8.80
CA ARG A 673 28.97 -24.26 7.55
C ARG A 673 28.88 -25.23 6.38
N GLN A 674 29.30 -26.49 6.57
CA GLN A 674 29.19 -27.52 5.55
C GLN A 674 27.74 -27.76 5.10
N LEU A 675 26.77 -27.69 6.01
CA LEU A 675 25.35 -27.84 5.65
C LEU A 675 24.82 -26.64 4.85
N VAL A 676 25.24 -25.42 5.20
CA VAL A 676 24.89 -24.20 4.44
C VAL A 676 25.51 -24.22 3.05
N ASP A 677 26.75 -24.69 2.94
CA ASP A 677 27.40 -24.89 1.65
C ASP A 677 26.64 -25.95 0.83
N LYS A 678 26.17 -27.03 1.46
CA LYS A 678 25.44 -28.15 0.82
C LYS A 678 23.91 -27.98 0.78
N ILE A 679 23.38 -26.76 0.68
CA ILE A 679 21.93 -26.56 0.50
C ILE A 679 21.48 -27.13 -0.84
N TRP A 680 20.43 -27.95 -0.82
CA TRP A 680 19.88 -28.58 -2.01
C TRP A 680 18.84 -27.73 -2.72
N ALA A 681 17.93 -27.13 -1.97
CA ALA A 681 16.84 -26.31 -2.49
C ALA A 681 16.33 -25.35 -1.42
N PHE A 682 15.92 -24.17 -1.87
CA PHE A 682 15.01 -23.31 -1.11
C PHE A 682 13.57 -23.67 -1.45
N GLY A 683 12.64 -23.36 -0.55
CA GLY A 683 11.24 -23.73 -0.68
C GLY A 683 10.54 -23.22 -1.97
N PRO A 684 9.34 -23.74 -2.26
CA PRO A 684 8.52 -23.38 -3.42
C PRO A 684 8.14 -21.89 -3.40
N PRO A 685 7.69 -21.29 -4.52
CA PRO A 685 7.38 -19.86 -4.57
C PRO A 685 6.31 -19.40 -3.56
N ARG A 686 5.44 -20.32 -3.11
CA ARG A 686 4.41 -20.08 -2.09
C ARG A 686 4.93 -20.26 -0.65
N ALA A 687 6.07 -20.93 -0.46
CA ALA A 687 6.65 -21.26 0.84
C ALA A 687 8.19 -21.16 0.79
N ARG A 688 8.71 -20.02 0.34
CA ARG A 688 10.13 -19.80 0.00
C ARG A 688 11.07 -19.86 1.19
N PHE A 689 10.56 -19.58 2.39
CA PHE A 689 11.35 -19.43 3.61
C PHE A 689 11.61 -20.76 4.34
N ASN A 690 11.81 -21.83 3.56
CA ASN A 690 12.14 -23.17 4.01
C ASN A 690 13.39 -23.65 3.28
N ILE A 691 14.16 -24.55 3.92
CA ILE A 691 15.45 -25.01 3.39
C ILE A 691 15.52 -26.53 3.39
N LEU A 692 15.99 -27.10 2.28
CA LEU A 692 16.36 -28.51 2.16
C LEU A 692 17.88 -28.64 2.26
N PHE A 693 18.36 -29.32 3.29
CA PHE A 693 19.77 -29.55 3.58
C PHE A 693 20.20 -30.97 3.20
N ASN A 694 21.40 -31.10 2.65
CA ASN A 694 22.06 -32.37 2.40
C ASN A 694 23.06 -32.71 3.49
N ALA A 695 22.79 -33.75 4.26
CA ALA A 695 23.70 -34.30 5.27
C ALA A 695 24.23 -35.69 4.89
N ILE A 696 24.16 -36.09 3.62
CA ILE A 696 24.67 -37.37 3.13
C ILE A 696 26.19 -37.27 2.94
N ASP A 697 26.94 -38.13 3.61
CA ASP A 697 28.40 -38.10 3.61
C ASP A 697 29.01 -38.49 2.24
N ASP A 698 28.43 -39.49 1.55
CA ASP A 698 28.95 -40.07 0.31
C ASP A 698 28.33 -39.49 -0.99
N TYR A 699 27.65 -38.34 -0.92
CA TYR A 699 27.01 -37.72 -2.08
C TYR A 699 27.38 -36.25 -2.28
N ASP A 700 28.26 -36.01 -3.27
CA ASP A 700 28.75 -34.70 -3.65
C ASP A 700 27.92 -34.12 -4.83
N ARG A 701 26.75 -33.59 -4.48
CA ARG A 701 25.91 -32.81 -5.41
C ARG A 701 26.42 -31.36 -5.43
N PRO A 702 26.54 -30.70 -6.60
CA PRO A 702 26.79 -29.28 -6.66
C PRO A 702 25.73 -28.55 -5.83
N PRO A 703 26.13 -27.62 -4.96
CA PRO A 703 25.17 -26.91 -4.15
C PRO A 703 24.32 -25.97 -5.01
N ILE A 704 23.20 -25.49 -4.47
CA ILE A 704 22.33 -24.51 -5.15
C ILE A 704 23.08 -23.24 -5.59
N TRP A 705 24.24 -22.98 -5.01
CA TRP A 705 25.07 -21.81 -5.30
C TRP A 705 25.83 -21.87 -6.63
N GLU A 706 25.90 -23.03 -7.30
CA GLU A 706 26.76 -23.25 -8.46
C GLU A 706 26.01 -23.89 -9.64
N LYS A 707 26.42 -23.55 -10.87
CA LYS A 707 25.87 -24.14 -12.09
C LYS A 707 26.25 -25.61 -12.17
N SER A 708 25.25 -26.49 -12.16
CA SER A 708 25.42 -27.95 -12.20
C SER A 708 26.20 -28.41 -13.44
N THR A 709 27.47 -28.76 -13.27
CA THR A 709 28.33 -29.34 -14.32
C THR A 709 28.51 -30.87 -14.17
N SER A 710 28.12 -31.45 -13.02
CA SER A 710 28.25 -32.88 -12.73
C SER A 710 26.96 -33.67 -13.00
N ARG A 711 27.10 -34.99 -13.20
CA ARG A 711 25.95 -35.91 -13.33
C ARG A 711 25.23 -36.02 -11.98
N LEU A 712 24.04 -35.44 -11.89
CA LEU A 712 23.10 -35.65 -10.77
C LEU A 712 22.71 -37.13 -10.70
N ARG A 713 22.48 -37.67 -9.49
CA ARG A 713 21.83 -39.00 -9.35
C ARG A 713 20.43 -38.92 -9.98
N ALA A 714 20.01 -40.04 -10.58
CA ALA A 714 18.64 -40.18 -11.07
C ALA A 714 17.66 -39.91 -9.90
N PHE A 715 16.56 -39.19 -10.15
CA PHE A 715 15.50 -38.87 -9.19
C PHE A 715 15.78 -37.82 -8.10
N ASP A 716 16.90 -37.09 -8.12
CA ASP A 716 17.12 -35.95 -7.22
C ASP A 716 15.99 -34.91 -7.31
N GLN A 717 15.54 -34.62 -8.53
CA GLN A 717 14.41 -33.72 -8.78
C GLN A 717 13.10 -34.24 -8.16
N SER A 718 12.92 -35.56 -8.05
CA SER A 718 11.77 -36.19 -7.41
C SER A 718 11.74 -35.91 -5.91
N LEU A 719 12.91 -35.87 -5.24
CA LEU A 719 12.99 -35.51 -3.82
C LEU A 719 12.68 -34.03 -3.61
N VAL A 720 13.23 -33.15 -4.46
CA VAL A 720 12.93 -31.71 -4.41
C VAL A 720 11.44 -31.44 -4.67
N ALA A 721 10.84 -32.11 -5.66
CA ALA A 721 9.41 -32.01 -5.94
C ALA A 721 8.54 -32.50 -4.76
N GLY A 722 8.92 -33.61 -4.12
CA GLY A 722 8.24 -34.10 -2.92
C GLY A 722 8.33 -33.13 -1.74
N PHE A 723 9.49 -32.49 -1.55
CA PHE A 723 9.68 -31.42 -0.56
C PHE A 723 8.81 -30.19 -0.88
N ASP A 724 8.82 -29.72 -2.13
CA ASP A 724 8.02 -28.56 -2.57
C ASP A 724 6.52 -28.77 -2.35
N LEU A 725 6.01 -29.99 -2.55
CA LEU A 725 4.61 -30.30 -2.29
C LEU A 725 4.24 -30.21 -0.80
N VAL A 726 5.11 -30.64 0.12
CA VAL A 726 4.84 -30.57 1.58
C VAL A 726 5.00 -29.15 2.10
N MET A 727 6.01 -28.42 1.64
CA MET A 727 6.21 -27.05 2.07
C MET A 727 5.07 -26.14 1.57
N SER A 728 4.52 -26.40 0.38
CA SER A 728 3.35 -25.68 -0.13
C SER A 728 2.07 -26.01 0.62
N CYS A 729 1.90 -27.27 1.04
CA CYS A 729 0.72 -27.78 1.72
C CYS A 729 1.12 -28.39 3.07
N GLY A 730 1.20 -27.54 4.10
CA GLY A 730 1.59 -27.90 5.46
C GLY A 730 0.71 -28.99 6.10
N PRO A 731 1.20 -29.63 7.16
CA PRO A 731 0.54 -30.78 7.79
C PRO A 731 -0.77 -30.47 8.52
N LEU A 732 -0.99 -29.25 9.05
CA LEU A 732 -2.16 -28.90 9.84
C LEU A 732 -3.37 -28.63 8.96
N CYS A 733 -3.32 -27.57 8.15
CA CYS A 733 -4.44 -27.02 7.40
C CYS A 733 -4.17 -26.98 5.90
N GLU A 734 -3.09 -27.59 5.40
CA GLU A 734 -2.61 -27.43 4.02
C GLU A 734 -2.34 -25.96 3.67
N GLU A 735 -1.82 -25.18 4.63
CA GLU A 735 -1.31 -23.84 4.40
C GLU A 735 0.22 -23.87 4.25
N PRO A 736 0.83 -22.87 3.58
CA PRO A 736 2.26 -22.89 3.31
C PRO A 736 3.07 -22.89 4.62
N MET A 737 4.08 -23.74 4.66
CA MET A 737 5.04 -23.81 5.76
C MET A 737 5.99 -22.61 5.73
N VAL A 738 6.41 -22.13 6.89
CA VAL A 738 7.45 -21.11 7.04
C VAL A 738 8.38 -21.45 8.20
N GLY A 739 9.68 -21.28 7.99
CA GLY A 739 10.68 -21.49 9.04
C GLY A 739 10.95 -22.96 9.35
N ALA A 740 10.75 -23.85 8.38
CA ALA A 740 11.09 -25.26 8.51
C ALA A 740 12.31 -25.64 7.66
N GLY A 741 13.23 -26.39 8.24
CA GLY A 741 14.34 -27.04 7.55
C GLY A 741 14.11 -28.55 7.48
N ILE A 742 14.41 -29.16 6.34
CA ILE A 742 14.45 -30.62 6.18
C ILE A 742 15.89 -31.03 5.95
N VAL A 743 16.41 -31.93 6.78
CA VAL A 743 17.76 -32.48 6.65
C VAL A 743 17.64 -33.91 6.16
N VAL A 744 18.18 -34.19 4.97
CA VAL A 744 18.24 -35.54 4.42
C VAL A 744 19.54 -36.19 4.88
N GLU A 745 19.43 -37.27 5.67
CA GLU A 745 20.56 -37.98 6.27
C GLU A 745 20.97 -39.20 5.44
N GLU A 746 20.01 -39.90 4.81
CA GLU A 746 20.27 -41.09 3.99
C GLU A 746 19.28 -41.15 2.83
N TRP A 747 19.76 -41.45 1.62
CA TRP A 747 18.90 -41.79 0.49
C TRP A 747 19.58 -42.82 -0.41
N THR A 748 18.91 -43.94 -0.64
CA THR A 748 19.39 -45.04 -1.50
C THR A 748 18.28 -45.51 -2.46
N VAL A 749 18.69 -45.93 -3.66
CA VAL A 749 17.84 -46.56 -4.67
C VAL A 749 18.60 -47.72 -5.27
N ASP A 750 18.03 -48.91 -5.16
CA ASP A 750 18.54 -50.13 -5.80
C ASP A 750 17.76 -50.35 -7.11
N ASP A 751 18.50 -50.57 -8.20
CA ASP A 751 18.10 -50.75 -9.62
C ASP A 751 17.78 -49.52 -10.51
N VAL A 752 18.80 -49.25 -11.34
CA VAL A 752 18.93 -48.70 -12.72
C VAL A 752 17.76 -47.94 -13.36
N ASP A 753 18.03 -46.65 -13.58
CA ASP A 753 17.65 -45.79 -14.70
C ASP A 753 16.40 -46.19 -15.52
N SER A 754 15.34 -45.36 -15.42
CA SER A 754 14.22 -45.17 -16.37
C SER A 754 12.83 -45.79 -16.11
N ASP A 755 12.47 -46.20 -14.88
CA ASP A 755 11.05 -46.42 -14.54
C ASP A 755 10.38 -45.10 -14.07
N PRO A 756 9.54 -44.45 -14.89
CA PRO A 756 8.83 -43.22 -14.49
C PRO A 756 7.88 -43.44 -13.30
N THR A 757 7.46 -44.68 -13.03
CA THR A 757 6.63 -44.98 -11.86
C THR A 757 7.40 -44.89 -10.54
N MET A 758 8.73 -45.05 -10.57
CA MET A 758 9.60 -44.86 -9.40
C MET A 758 9.74 -43.39 -9.01
N ALA A 759 9.78 -42.48 -9.99
CA ALA A 759 9.80 -41.04 -9.74
C ALA A 759 8.54 -40.60 -8.96
N GLY A 760 7.35 -41.03 -9.41
CA GLY A 760 6.09 -40.75 -8.71
C GLY A 760 6.03 -41.35 -7.30
N ALA A 761 6.52 -42.58 -7.13
CA ALA A 761 6.59 -43.24 -5.82
C ALA A 761 7.53 -42.50 -4.86
N LEU A 762 8.69 -42.04 -5.33
CA LEU A 762 9.64 -41.25 -4.54
C LEU A 762 9.07 -39.89 -4.12
N ILE A 763 8.37 -39.19 -5.01
CA ILE A 763 7.69 -37.91 -4.69
C ILE A 763 6.68 -38.13 -3.55
N SER A 764 5.85 -39.17 -3.65
CA SER A 764 4.84 -39.50 -2.62
C SER A 764 5.48 -39.93 -1.30
N ALA A 765 6.53 -40.74 -1.35
CA ALA A 765 7.25 -41.19 -0.16
C ALA A 765 7.96 -40.03 0.55
N MET A 766 8.64 -39.16 -0.20
CA MET A 766 9.24 -37.95 0.34
C MET A 766 8.18 -37.07 1.00
N LYS A 767 7.03 -36.88 0.33
CA LYS A 767 5.89 -36.12 0.87
C LYS A 767 5.41 -36.67 2.21
N GLN A 768 5.16 -37.97 2.30
CA GLN A 768 4.68 -38.63 3.53
C GLN A 768 5.72 -38.59 4.64
N THR A 769 7.00 -38.81 4.32
CA THR A 769 8.09 -38.84 5.30
C THR A 769 8.33 -37.45 5.89
N CYS A 770 8.33 -36.40 5.07
CA CYS A 770 8.41 -35.02 5.54
C CYS A 770 7.21 -34.66 6.43
N LYS A 771 5.97 -35.01 6.02
CA LYS A 771 4.77 -34.77 6.83
C LYS A 771 4.86 -35.46 8.19
N ALA A 772 5.29 -36.72 8.22
CA ALA A 772 5.49 -37.47 9.46
C ALA A 772 6.60 -36.87 10.34
N ALA A 773 7.69 -36.39 9.76
CA ALA A 773 8.77 -35.72 10.49
C ALA A 773 8.33 -34.39 11.09
N LEU A 774 7.52 -33.60 10.39
CA LEU A 774 6.95 -32.34 10.88
C LEU A 774 5.97 -32.56 12.04
N ASN A 775 5.12 -33.59 11.95
CA ASN A 775 4.15 -33.95 12.99
C ASN A 775 4.77 -34.40 14.33
N LYS A 776 6.08 -34.70 14.35
CA LYS A 776 6.82 -34.99 15.60
C LYS A 776 7.13 -33.74 16.42
N HIS A 777 7.00 -32.56 15.81
CA HIS A 777 7.21 -31.28 16.48
C HIS A 777 5.88 -30.61 16.83
N SER A 778 5.93 -29.64 17.74
CA SER A 778 4.79 -28.77 18.02
C SER A 778 4.58 -27.80 16.86
N LEU A 779 3.54 -28.06 16.07
CA LEU A 779 3.12 -27.20 14.97
C LEU A 779 2.32 -26.02 15.50
N ARG A 780 2.49 -24.85 14.89
CA ARG A 780 1.72 -23.63 15.21
C ARG A 780 1.22 -22.98 13.94
N LEU A 781 0.05 -22.33 14.07
CA LEU A 781 -0.45 -21.42 13.05
C LEU A 781 0.24 -20.07 13.20
N VAL A 782 0.55 -19.48 12.06
CA VAL A 782 1.10 -18.12 11.95
C VAL A 782 0.00 -17.27 11.33
N ALA A 783 -0.46 -16.29 12.11
CA ALA A 783 -1.49 -15.36 11.70
C ALA A 783 -0.86 -14.09 11.14
N ALA A 784 -1.50 -13.51 10.12
CA ALA A 784 -1.17 -12.16 9.69
C ALA A 784 -1.73 -11.14 10.70
N MET A 785 -0.94 -10.13 11.02
CA MET A 785 -1.27 -9.08 11.99
C MET A 785 -1.32 -7.71 11.31
N TYR A 786 -2.39 -6.97 11.61
CA TYR A 786 -2.46 -5.54 11.30
C TYR A 786 -1.86 -4.72 12.45
N LYS A 787 -1.04 -3.73 12.10
CA LYS A 787 -0.82 -2.56 12.95
C LYS A 787 -2.06 -1.69 12.86
N CYS A 788 -2.72 -1.54 14.00
CA CYS A 788 -3.90 -0.72 14.19
C CYS A 788 -3.49 0.59 14.86
N THR A 789 -3.66 1.71 14.17
CA THR A 789 -3.45 3.04 14.73
C THR A 789 -4.81 3.70 14.91
N VAL A 790 -5.22 3.91 16.17
CA VAL A 790 -6.50 4.53 16.52
C VAL A 790 -6.27 5.94 17.04
N GLN A 791 -6.87 6.93 16.39
CA GLN A 791 -6.91 8.30 16.86
C GLN A 791 -8.25 8.55 17.57
N THR A 792 -8.20 8.99 18.82
CA THR A 792 -9.39 9.22 19.65
C THR A 792 -9.22 10.42 20.58
N THR A 793 -10.33 10.99 21.01
CA THR A 793 -10.31 11.94 22.13
C THR A 793 -10.21 11.19 23.47
N GLY A 794 -9.75 11.86 24.53
CA GLY A 794 -9.63 11.27 25.87
C GLY A 794 -10.95 10.74 26.44
N GLN A 795 -12.10 11.29 26.04
CA GLN A 795 -13.42 10.83 26.49
C GLN A 795 -13.81 9.45 25.92
N ALA A 796 -13.33 9.12 24.72
CA ALA A 796 -13.68 7.89 24.02
C ALA A 796 -12.62 6.77 24.21
N LEU A 797 -11.48 7.07 24.81
CA LEU A 797 -10.34 6.17 24.99
C LEU A 797 -10.70 4.84 25.68
N GLY A 798 -11.48 4.88 26.77
CA GLY A 798 -11.92 3.66 27.45
C GLY A 798 -12.82 2.76 26.58
N LYS A 799 -13.60 3.36 25.67
CA LYS A 799 -14.41 2.60 24.71
C LYS A 799 -13.56 1.97 23.61
N VAL A 800 -12.49 2.64 23.19
CA VAL A 800 -11.51 2.10 22.22
C VAL A 800 -10.85 0.85 22.79
N HIS A 801 -10.33 0.91 24.02
CA HIS A 801 -9.74 -0.24 24.71
C HIS A 801 -10.70 -1.42 24.85
N ALA A 802 -11.98 -1.15 25.13
CA ALA A 802 -12.99 -2.20 25.17
C ALA A 802 -13.19 -2.90 23.81
N VAL A 803 -13.10 -2.19 22.69
CA VAL A 803 -13.19 -2.79 21.34
C VAL A 803 -11.91 -3.55 21.00
N LEU A 804 -10.74 -2.98 21.28
CA LEU A 804 -9.44 -3.62 21.06
C LEU A 804 -9.32 -4.93 21.85
N SER A 805 -9.69 -4.93 23.12
CA SER A 805 -9.66 -6.13 23.98
C SER A 805 -10.63 -7.22 23.51
N GLN A 806 -11.83 -6.83 23.02
CA GLN A 806 -12.79 -7.77 22.45
C GLN A 806 -12.28 -8.48 21.19
N ARG A 807 -11.38 -7.83 20.43
CA ARG A 807 -10.75 -8.39 19.24
C ARG A 807 -9.34 -8.92 19.50
N HIS A 808 -8.99 -9.08 20.78
CA HIS A 808 -7.71 -9.62 21.20
C HIS A 808 -6.50 -8.85 20.65
N ALA A 809 -6.66 -7.55 20.46
CA ALA A 809 -5.56 -6.70 20.02
C ALA A 809 -4.57 -6.50 21.18
N LYS A 810 -3.28 -6.53 20.85
CA LYS A 810 -2.17 -6.26 21.76
C LYS A 810 -1.76 -4.80 21.62
N VAL A 811 -2.08 -3.99 22.61
CA VAL A 811 -1.67 -2.57 22.64
C VAL A 811 -0.15 -2.50 22.83
N ILE A 812 0.52 -1.78 21.95
CA ILE A 812 1.96 -1.57 21.90
C ILE A 812 2.29 -0.27 22.63
N ASP A 813 1.59 0.80 22.23
CA ASP A 813 1.88 2.15 22.66
C ASP A 813 0.59 2.98 22.73
N GLU A 814 0.59 3.96 23.62
CA GLU A 814 -0.52 4.90 23.83
C GLU A 814 0.06 6.25 24.20
N ASP A 815 -0.02 7.19 23.26
CA ASP A 815 0.55 8.52 23.42
C ASP A 815 -0.44 9.61 23.02
N MET A 816 -0.35 10.76 23.69
CA MET A 816 -1.14 11.94 23.34
C MET A 816 -0.37 12.79 22.32
N ASN A 817 -0.92 12.95 21.12
CA ASN A 817 -0.36 13.87 20.15
C ASN A 817 -0.65 15.32 20.60
N GLN A 818 0.40 15.99 21.07
CA GLN A 818 0.31 17.36 21.60
C GLN A 818 -0.15 18.40 20.57
N ALA A 819 0.01 18.13 19.27
CA ALA A 819 -0.43 19.04 18.21
C ALA A 819 -1.95 18.93 17.99
N SER A 820 -2.46 17.72 17.77
CA SER A 820 -3.89 17.51 17.53
C SER A 820 -4.74 17.47 18.81
N GLY A 821 -4.12 17.26 19.97
CA GLY A 821 -4.82 17.02 21.24
C GLY A 821 -5.56 15.69 21.30
N LEU A 822 -5.30 14.80 20.34
CA LEU A 822 -5.89 13.45 20.25
C LEU A 822 -4.90 12.42 20.80
N PHE A 823 -5.45 11.38 21.44
CA PHE A 823 -4.70 10.18 21.79
C PHE A 823 -4.54 9.29 20.56
N VAL A 824 -3.34 8.77 20.39
CA VAL A 824 -2.97 7.80 19.36
C VAL A 824 -2.66 6.50 20.09
N VAL A 825 -3.48 5.47 19.85
CA VAL A 825 -3.28 4.12 20.38
C VAL A 825 -2.76 3.25 19.25
N GLU A 826 -1.58 2.66 19.43
CA GLU A 826 -1.01 1.68 18.51
C GLU A 826 -1.19 0.26 19.08
N ALA A 827 -1.76 -0.65 18.28
CA ALA A 827 -1.99 -2.03 18.68
C ALA A 827 -1.80 -3.01 17.52
N PHE A 828 -1.40 -4.24 17.80
CA PHE A 828 -1.46 -5.33 16.83
C PHE A 828 -2.78 -6.09 16.95
N ILE A 829 -3.48 -6.29 15.84
CA ILE A 829 -4.74 -7.04 15.77
C ILE A 829 -4.62 -8.14 14.71
N PRO A 830 -5.03 -9.40 14.99
CA PRO A 830 -5.10 -10.43 13.96
C PRO A 830 -6.06 -10.03 12.85
N ILE A 831 -5.67 -10.20 11.58
CA ILE A 831 -6.51 -9.77 10.43
C ILE A 831 -7.89 -10.45 10.48
N ILE A 832 -7.95 -11.72 10.88
CA ILE A 832 -9.21 -12.47 10.97
C ILE A 832 -10.19 -11.86 12.00
N GLU A 833 -9.69 -11.15 13.01
CA GLU A 833 -10.51 -10.45 14.01
C GLU A 833 -10.77 -8.98 13.65
N SER A 834 -10.13 -8.47 12.60
CA SER A 834 -10.23 -7.08 12.18
C SER A 834 -11.46 -6.76 11.33
N PHE A 835 -12.18 -7.78 10.86
CA PHE A 835 -13.39 -7.58 10.04
C PHE A 835 -14.45 -6.76 10.78
N SER A 836 -14.93 -5.71 10.12
CA SER A 836 -15.86 -4.71 10.66
C SER A 836 -15.37 -3.96 11.91
N PHE A 837 -14.06 -4.01 12.21
CA PHE A 837 -13.47 -3.34 13.37
C PHE A 837 -13.69 -1.82 13.32
N CYS A 838 -13.36 -1.17 12.19
CA CYS A 838 -13.47 0.28 12.06
C CYS A 838 -14.94 0.77 12.15
N GLU A 839 -15.91 -0.02 11.70
CA GLU A 839 -17.33 0.30 11.86
C GLU A 839 -17.77 0.17 13.31
N GLN A 840 -17.40 -0.92 13.98
CA GLN A 840 -17.71 -1.15 15.39
C GLN A 840 -17.08 -0.06 16.29
N LEU A 841 -15.83 0.31 15.99
CA LEU A 841 -15.11 1.38 16.67
C LEU A 841 -15.84 2.72 16.53
N ARG A 842 -16.21 3.12 15.30
CA ARG A 842 -16.98 4.34 15.04
C ARG A 842 -18.34 4.31 15.73
N LYS A 843 -19.06 3.19 15.67
CA LYS A 843 -20.39 3.04 16.30
C LYS A 843 -20.33 3.17 17.82
N ARG A 844 -19.35 2.54 18.48
CA ARG A 844 -19.21 2.62 19.94
C ARG A 844 -18.73 3.98 20.43
N THR A 845 -17.89 4.64 19.65
CA THR A 845 -17.34 5.96 19.99
C THR A 845 -18.18 7.12 19.46
N SER A 846 -19.34 6.86 18.84
CA SER A 846 -20.16 7.87 18.17
C SER A 846 -19.38 8.70 17.14
N GLY A 847 -18.42 8.07 16.47
CA GLY A 847 -17.53 8.71 15.48
C GLY A 847 -16.35 9.47 16.08
N MET A 848 -16.17 9.48 17.40
CA MET A 848 -15.07 10.21 18.07
C MET A 848 -13.72 9.50 17.98
N ALA A 849 -13.69 8.26 17.51
CA ALA A 849 -12.48 7.53 17.20
C ALA A 849 -12.45 7.09 15.73
N SER A 850 -11.27 7.19 15.13
CA SER A 850 -10.97 6.67 13.80
C SER A 850 -9.84 5.65 13.92
N GLY A 851 -10.03 4.50 13.29
CA GLY A 851 -9.05 3.40 13.30
C GLY A 851 -8.56 3.14 11.89
N GLN A 852 -7.26 2.89 11.76
CA GLN A 852 -6.63 2.47 10.52
C GLN A 852 -5.95 1.13 10.73
N LEU A 853 -5.96 0.32 9.69
CA LEU A 853 -5.35 -0.99 9.68
C LEU A 853 -4.31 -1.02 8.57
N GLU A 854 -3.09 -1.39 8.92
CA GLU A 854 -1.99 -1.56 7.97
C GLU A 854 -1.34 -2.92 8.22
N PHE A 855 -1.03 -3.66 7.15
CA PHE A 855 -0.30 -4.92 7.27
C PHE A 855 1.06 -4.68 7.92
N SER A 856 1.34 -5.38 9.02
CA SER A 856 2.59 -5.23 9.74
C SER A 856 3.51 -6.42 9.53
N HIS A 857 3.08 -7.60 9.98
CA HIS A 857 3.91 -8.80 9.95
C HIS A 857 3.09 -10.06 10.18
N TRP A 858 3.77 -11.20 10.06
CA TRP A 858 3.26 -12.52 10.38
C TRP A 858 3.71 -12.89 11.81
N GLU A 859 2.78 -13.21 12.71
CA GLU A 859 3.04 -13.56 14.10
C GLU A 859 2.60 -15.01 14.38
N VAL A 860 3.44 -15.75 15.11
CA VAL A 860 3.11 -17.12 15.52
C VAL A 860 2.09 -17.04 16.65
N LEU A 861 0.96 -17.76 16.53
CA LEU A 861 0.01 -17.89 17.62
C LEU A 861 0.60 -18.79 18.70
N ASP A 862 0.66 -18.31 19.94
CA ASP A 862 1.25 -19.05 21.07
C ASP A 862 0.44 -20.33 21.40
N GLU A 863 -0.87 -20.29 21.18
CA GLU A 863 -1.82 -21.37 21.46
C GLU A 863 -1.59 -22.59 20.54
N ASP A 864 -1.56 -23.79 21.13
CA ASP A 864 -1.41 -25.04 20.39
C ASP A 864 -2.73 -25.45 19.72
N PRO A 865 -2.82 -25.51 18.37
CA PRO A 865 -4.06 -25.88 17.69
C PRO A 865 -4.51 -27.33 17.95
N LEU A 866 -3.59 -28.22 18.35
CA LEU A 866 -3.87 -29.65 18.56
C LEU A 866 -4.12 -30.00 20.04
N TRP A 867 -4.09 -29.02 20.95
CA TRP A 867 -4.29 -29.30 22.36
C TRP A 867 -5.77 -29.55 22.70
N GLU A 868 -6.02 -30.68 23.37
CA GLU A 868 -7.30 -31.07 23.94
C GLU A 868 -7.19 -31.22 25.46
N PRO A 869 -8.14 -30.69 26.24
CA PRO A 869 -8.22 -31.01 27.66
C PRO A 869 -8.56 -32.50 27.79
N THR A 870 -7.58 -33.28 28.29
CA THR A 870 -7.65 -34.76 28.32
C THR A 870 -8.54 -35.33 29.42
N THR A 871 -9.00 -34.53 30.38
CA THR A 871 -9.85 -35.03 31.48
C THR A 871 -11.03 -34.08 31.79
N GLU A 872 -12.20 -34.65 32.13
CA GLU A 872 -13.33 -33.89 32.67
C GLU A 872 -12.96 -33.20 33.99
N ASP A 873 -11.99 -33.71 34.76
CA ASP A 873 -11.46 -33.03 35.95
C ASP A 873 -10.62 -31.80 35.60
N GLU A 874 -9.92 -31.76 34.45
CA GLU A 874 -9.23 -30.55 33.95
C GLU A 874 -10.21 -29.51 33.39
N ALA A 875 -11.39 -29.94 32.91
CA ALA A 875 -12.47 -29.05 32.46
C ALA A 875 -13.37 -28.55 33.62
N ASN A 876 -13.69 -29.41 34.60
CA ASN A 876 -14.63 -29.13 35.69
C ASN A 876 -13.99 -28.50 36.94
N PHE A 877 -12.65 -28.43 37.05
CA PHE A 877 -12.00 -27.75 38.19
C PHE A 877 -12.20 -26.23 38.20
N CYS A 878 -12.69 -25.65 37.10
CA CYS A 878 -12.99 -24.22 36.99
C CYS A 878 -14.39 -23.84 37.49
N ASP A 879 -15.25 -24.82 37.79
CA ASP A 879 -16.69 -24.58 37.98
C ASP A 879 -17.22 -24.72 39.43
N ASN A 880 -16.37 -24.71 40.46
CA ASN A 880 -16.87 -24.78 41.84
C ASN A 880 -16.15 -23.88 42.86
N THR A 881 -16.96 -23.02 43.47
CA THR A 881 -16.75 -22.28 44.72
C THR A 881 -16.16 -23.12 45.85
N PHE A 882 -15.12 -22.56 46.48
CA PHE A 882 -14.50 -22.91 47.76
C PHE A 882 -15.26 -23.88 48.68
N GLY A 883 -14.69 -25.06 48.90
CA GLY A 883 -14.93 -25.92 50.05
C GLY A 883 -13.66 -26.04 50.90
N ARG A 884 -13.77 -25.77 52.21
CA ARG A 884 -12.68 -25.87 53.19
C ARG A 884 -12.27 -27.34 53.36
N ASP A 885 -11.06 -27.70 52.92
CA ASP A 885 -10.08 -28.49 53.68
C ASP A 885 -8.89 -28.88 52.79
N GLY A 886 -7.67 -28.52 53.21
CA GLY A 886 -6.44 -29.06 52.59
C GLY A 886 -5.27 -28.10 52.38
N TYR A 887 -4.87 -27.33 53.40
CA TYR A 887 -3.77 -26.35 53.31
C TYR A 887 -2.39 -26.91 52.91
N VAL A 888 -2.15 -28.23 53.02
CA VAL A 888 -0.85 -28.86 52.71
C VAL A 888 -0.79 -29.41 51.28
N ARG A 889 -1.93 -29.80 50.69
CA ARG A 889 -1.99 -30.19 49.27
C ARG A 889 -1.96 -28.96 48.35
N MET A 890 -2.43 -27.82 48.84
CA MET A 890 -2.47 -26.56 48.10
C MET A 890 -1.09 -26.01 47.74
N TYR A 891 -0.08 -26.10 48.62
CA TYR A 891 1.26 -25.55 48.31
C TYR A 891 2.03 -26.37 47.27
N VAL A 892 2.00 -27.70 47.38
CA VAL A 892 2.65 -28.57 46.40
C VAL A 892 1.90 -28.48 45.06
N PHE A 893 0.56 -28.46 45.07
CA PHE A 893 -0.25 -28.37 43.85
C PHE A 893 -0.23 -26.97 43.21
N MET A 894 -0.09 -25.89 44.00
CA MET A 894 0.09 -24.52 43.50
C MET A 894 1.47 -24.33 42.86
N MET A 895 2.52 -24.96 43.39
CA MET A 895 3.83 -24.99 42.71
C MET A 895 3.77 -25.79 41.40
N THR A 896 3.06 -26.92 41.35
CA THR A 896 2.85 -27.65 40.09
C THR A 896 1.91 -26.91 39.13
N MET A 897 0.96 -26.11 39.63
CA MET A 897 0.08 -25.25 38.82
C MET A 897 0.80 -24.03 38.26
N ILE A 898 1.69 -23.37 39.01
CA ILE A 898 2.50 -22.27 38.46
C ILE A 898 3.38 -22.81 37.34
N LEU A 899 4.00 -23.98 37.55
CA LEU A 899 4.72 -24.68 36.49
C LEU A 899 3.79 -25.10 35.32
N LYS A 900 2.58 -25.61 35.56
CA LYS A 900 1.66 -26.05 34.48
C LYS A 900 1.00 -24.90 33.71
N VAL A 901 0.71 -23.78 34.37
CA VAL A 901 0.20 -22.55 33.75
C VAL A 901 1.30 -21.86 32.93
N GLU A 902 2.56 -21.96 33.35
CA GLU A 902 3.72 -21.59 32.53
C GLU A 902 4.02 -22.61 31.41
N LEU A 903 3.72 -23.90 31.61
CA LEU A 903 3.98 -24.97 30.62
C LEU A 903 2.92 -25.10 29.51
N TYR A 904 1.67 -24.65 29.71
CA TYR A 904 0.57 -24.93 28.78
C TYR A 904 -0.26 -23.71 28.32
N GLY A 905 0.00 -22.51 28.84
CA GLY A 905 -0.59 -21.28 28.28
C GLY A 905 -2.11 -21.15 28.43
N VAL A 906 -2.50 -20.24 29.33
CA VAL A 906 -3.84 -19.59 29.47
C VAL A 906 -4.93 -20.34 30.27
N LYS A 907 -5.69 -19.54 31.02
CA LYS A 907 -6.85 -19.88 31.86
C LYS A 907 -7.92 -20.62 31.05
N GLY A 908 -8.44 -21.73 31.60
CA GLY A 908 -9.40 -22.64 30.96
C GLY A 908 -10.80 -22.11 30.61
N ASP A 909 -11.06 -20.80 30.69
CA ASP A 909 -12.35 -20.20 30.33
C ASP A 909 -12.43 -19.73 28.86
N SER A 910 -11.31 -19.64 28.14
CA SER A 910 -11.29 -19.18 26.74
C SER A 910 -11.12 -20.33 25.76
N VAL A 911 -12.03 -20.44 24.79
CA VAL A 911 -11.95 -21.35 23.65
C VAL A 911 -10.59 -21.20 22.96
N ASN A 912 -9.90 -22.32 22.70
CA ASN A 912 -8.63 -22.35 21.94
C ASN A 912 -8.85 -21.77 20.53
N ARG A 913 -8.27 -20.60 20.28
CA ARG A 913 -8.47 -19.81 19.06
C ARG A 913 -7.73 -20.45 17.90
N SER A 914 -6.49 -20.89 18.13
CA SER A 914 -5.69 -21.60 17.13
C SER A 914 -6.44 -22.82 16.61
N ARG A 915 -7.13 -23.56 17.48
CA ARG A 915 -7.99 -24.68 17.08
C ARG A 915 -9.21 -24.21 16.29
N THR A 916 -9.90 -23.16 16.74
CA THR A 916 -11.08 -22.62 16.04
C THR A 916 -10.74 -22.20 14.62
N TYR A 917 -9.60 -21.52 14.42
CA TYR A 917 -9.10 -21.14 13.09
C TYR A 917 -8.71 -22.36 12.26
N MET A 918 -8.02 -23.35 12.86
CA MET A 918 -7.68 -24.61 12.20
C MET A 918 -8.93 -25.35 11.70
N ASP A 919 -9.94 -25.53 12.56
CA ASP A 919 -11.15 -26.26 12.23
C ASP A 919 -11.96 -25.53 11.15
N ALA A 920 -12.04 -24.20 11.20
CA ALA A 920 -12.68 -23.39 10.17
C ALA A 920 -11.99 -23.55 8.79
N LEU A 921 -10.66 -23.51 8.74
CA LEU A 921 -9.88 -23.72 7.51
C LEU A 921 -10.06 -25.14 6.98
N ARG A 922 -9.97 -26.15 7.86
CA ARG A 922 -10.11 -27.57 7.49
C ARG A 922 -11.48 -27.87 6.90
N LYS A 923 -12.57 -27.43 7.55
CA LYS A 923 -13.94 -27.62 7.04
C LYS A 923 -14.12 -27.09 5.63
N ARG A 924 -13.58 -25.91 5.33
CA ARG A 924 -13.72 -25.30 3.99
C ARG A 924 -12.89 -26.01 2.92
N LYS A 925 -11.70 -26.51 3.27
CA LYS A 925 -10.89 -27.33 2.36
C LYS A 925 -11.43 -28.76 2.22
N GLY A 926 -12.50 -29.12 2.93
CA GLY A 926 -13.03 -30.49 2.96
C GLY A 926 -12.11 -31.47 3.70
N LEU A 927 -11.18 -30.97 4.51
CA LEU A 927 -10.31 -31.78 5.35
C LEU A 927 -11.09 -32.29 6.56
N MET A 928 -10.69 -33.46 7.07
CA MET A 928 -11.31 -34.02 8.27
C MET A 928 -11.05 -33.10 9.47
N THR A 929 -12.12 -32.71 10.15
CA THR A 929 -12.07 -32.10 11.47
C THR A 929 -12.38 -33.15 12.53
N ASP A 930 -11.70 -33.07 13.67
CA ASP A 930 -11.90 -33.98 14.82
C ASP A 930 -13.21 -33.71 15.58
N GLU A 931 -14.25 -33.21 14.89
CA GLU A 931 -15.58 -33.14 15.47
C GLU A 931 -16.07 -34.57 15.70
N LEU A 932 -16.14 -34.96 16.97
CA LEU A 932 -16.79 -36.19 17.38
C LEU A 932 -18.26 -36.14 16.94
N ILE A 933 -18.53 -36.61 15.72
CA ILE A 933 -19.89 -36.97 15.32
C ILE A 933 -20.25 -38.12 16.24
N VAL A 934 -21.14 -37.89 17.20
CA VAL A 934 -21.72 -38.94 18.03
C VAL A 934 -22.57 -39.83 17.12
N VAL A 935 -21.91 -40.75 16.40
CA VAL A 935 -22.56 -41.77 15.59
C VAL A 935 -22.97 -42.90 16.54
N ASN A 936 -24.24 -42.84 16.95
CA ASN A 936 -25.00 -43.87 17.69
C ASN A 936 -24.62 -44.09 19.17
N ALA A 937 -25.40 -43.45 20.04
CA ALA A 937 -25.42 -43.65 21.51
C ALA A 937 -25.77 -45.09 21.97
N GLU A 938 -26.15 -45.99 21.07
CA GLU A 938 -26.62 -47.33 21.44
C GLU A 938 -25.51 -48.32 21.83
N LYS A 939 -24.24 -48.09 21.44
CA LYS A 939 -23.15 -49.05 21.74
C LYS A 939 -22.45 -48.85 23.10
N GLN A 940 -22.68 -47.74 23.80
CA GLN A 940 -22.02 -47.50 25.10
C GLN A 940 -22.67 -48.22 26.29
N ARG A 941 -23.92 -48.70 26.17
CA ARG A 941 -24.59 -49.42 27.29
C ARG A 941 -24.06 -50.83 27.53
N ASN A 942 -23.46 -51.48 26.53
CA ASN A 942 -23.00 -52.87 26.67
C ASN A 942 -21.58 -53.03 27.26
N LEU A 943 -20.79 -51.95 27.33
CA LEU A 943 -19.42 -51.99 27.87
C LEU A 943 -19.34 -51.80 29.39
N LYS A 944 -20.36 -51.21 30.03
CA LYS A 944 -20.39 -51.03 31.49
C LYS A 944 -20.79 -52.28 32.29
N ARG A 945 -21.09 -53.40 31.63
CA ARG A 945 -21.58 -54.61 32.30
C ARG A 945 -20.54 -55.69 32.55
N ASN A 946 -19.29 -55.54 32.05
CA ASN A 946 -18.19 -56.49 32.29
C ASN A 946 -16.84 -55.77 32.54
N LYS A 947 -16.77 -54.91 33.56
CA LYS A 947 -15.51 -54.57 34.24
C LYS A 947 -15.73 -54.53 35.74
#